data_AF-D1PFQ4-F1
#
_entry.id   AF-D1PFQ4-F1
#
_cell.length_a   1.000
_cell.length_b   1.000
_cell.length_c   1.000
_cell.angle_alpha   90.00
_cell.angle_beta   90.00
_cell.angle_gamma   90.00
#
_symmetry.space_group_name_H-M   'P 1'
#
loop_
_entity.id
_entity.type
_entity.pdbx_description
1 polymer ?
#
loop_
_entity_poly.entity_id
_entity_poly.type
_entity_poly.pdbx_seq_one_letter_code
_entity_poly.pdbx_strand_id
1 'polypeptide(L)'
;MRVRSLLLTLVLSLLVGKSLGVSFTLDGITYVANADTAIIKGYDAIPENGELTLASTVSYGGKDYRVTTVQNSAFLSCTELKKLVVPSTIKYIWEGAFENCVNMTQLVLSEGEERLDAVGDAFKNCGIEEVSIGRNLKEGIFCNSESLVTVKLAKNVTTIPSYAFSGCKKLSAINLENVKRIGESAFGGCAMLKEVNIEKVVEIDREAFYGVGVEIIELPETLEDLNFLSFAYCESLKHVTIKSKLYEIPQSCFIGCSNLESVDLPLSLRKICYDAFKECNSLSQVSWGNVETIQSHAFENAGFVDLTMPVSLKKIDFGAFKGCLNLKKVDLTASSILTLNGFYRCESLKQVLLPQKLQEIENGCFKDCSELEEIEFPTTLNKISRMSFSDMTKLKEIDFSKTMVHVIPDYCFYGCQSLVKVILNEATDSIENGAFNGCSALSELLNCSNIKIVYADAFKDTKLFDGATDKGPVMVGSAMYRYNGTIEDKEYTVPSGVTCLCDGVFANFNFQAIKLNDGLLYIGDRAFDNCTNLVSLSIPGSVNYVGGSANCKSLTAFTVQTGDGQLSLGEFSGSPIKKLTLKRNLTSSCNWMPKLESLIIGKEVKTLWGNSFESSENLVNLELLDSDKKLSLGTLPINHVQSLYLGRNICDLKSSKKGELFSSFKELSLLTIGEMVDSICDYFAYNNTKLETLNIDGKITYVGKSAFAGAVNLRTLKLSSNVKKVDVSAFWGLENLESVTLNDGLENIEASSFAFNNKNTLPYIYIPKTVKTMGASAFLGIKCKKVVFPEGLEVIGHNAFSNVQTDSIVLPSTIKYLHESFSFSGIKYVDASRIKCNLNSSFYENRYLKKIILPVEGLNSLTENEFWYCTSLENIDLPKTLKTIDHDAFSATKIEELHMPSSVTSVGFDIFRQVYDVKKEKNPIVFLDGGEKNEPVLLKRSFEYYSSATNSLRKLDVNRDFTYDFTDDYSVNEQKLYVDSLILRDIREFKIIGNKNNSIIPSTTICLSHDLTSCDCWKPASGKVFVLPGSQLPKDETTEMYTVNKLAYEQPSDGDVLFDGVNNMPFEITPVFYQDNQEVTLKEVGDYDLSMKISGTSFDGIYPTGLKVSVSTASGIGNITVDEHKSNCPIYNLNGQRVDESYKGIIIQKGKKRIAK
;
A
#
# COMPACT_ATOMS: atom_id res chain seq x y z
N MET A 1 -49.70 7.06 1.12
CA MET A 1 -49.89 8.45 1.62
C MET A 1 -51.31 8.75 2.11
N ARG A 2 -52.39 8.25 1.48
CA ARG A 2 -53.79 8.48 1.93
C ARG A 2 -54.14 8.03 3.37
N VAL A 3 -53.49 6.99 3.90
CA VAL A 3 -53.72 6.53 5.29
C VAL A 3 -53.00 7.39 6.32
N ARG A 4 -51.86 8.01 5.98
CA ARG A 4 -51.15 8.94 6.89
C ARG A 4 -51.86 10.29 7.01
N SER A 5 -52.49 10.80 5.95
CA SER A 5 -53.30 12.01 6.00
C SER A 5 -54.58 11.83 6.83
N LEU A 6 -55.25 10.67 6.72
CA LEU A 6 -56.41 10.33 7.57
C LEU A 6 -56.04 10.11 9.04
N LEU A 7 -54.90 9.46 9.32
CA LEU A 7 -54.42 9.32 10.69
C LEU A 7 -53.92 10.65 11.28
N LEU A 8 -53.32 11.53 10.49
CA LEU A 8 -52.86 12.84 10.97
C LEU A 8 -54.05 13.78 11.23
N THR A 9 -55.11 13.73 10.40
CA THR A 9 -56.37 14.45 10.66
C THR A 9 -57.13 13.90 11.85
N LEU A 10 -57.18 12.57 12.05
CA LEU A 10 -57.77 11.97 13.25
C LEU A 10 -56.96 12.33 14.51
N VAL A 11 -55.62 12.29 14.43
CA VAL A 11 -54.71 12.59 15.54
C VAL A 11 -54.69 14.10 15.88
N LEU A 12 -54.75 15.01 14.89
CA LEU A 12 -54.94 16.45 15.16
C LEU A 12 -56.34 16.76 15.70
N SER A 13 -57.38 16.04 15.26
CA SER A 13 -58.73 16.19 15.84
C SER A 13 -58.82 15.70 17.30
N LEU A 14 -57.94 14.78 17.71
CA LEU A 14 -57.81 14.27 19.09
C LEU A 14 -56.85 15.09 19.97
N LEU A 15 -55.92 15.85 19.37
CA LEU A 15 -54.93 16.69 20.06
C LEU A 15 -55.38 18.14 20.29
N VAL A 16 -56.41 18.61 19.57
CA VAL A 16 -57.21 19.77 20.04
C VAL A 16 -58.09 19.25 21.16
N GLY A 17 -57.52 19.23 22.36
CA GLY A 17 -58.16 18.73 23.56
C GLY A 17 -59.54 19.34 23.78
N LYS A 18 -60.35 18.57 24.51
CA LYS A 18 -61.60 18.95 25.18
C LYS A 18 -61.62 20.41 25.68
N SER A 19 -61.83 21.37 24.80
CA SER A 19 -62.75 22.46 25.01
C SER A 19 -63.84 22.20 23.99
N LEU A 20 -65.04 21.86 24.45
CA LEU A 20 -66.23 21.90 23.60
C LEU A 20 -66.41 23.37 23.20
N GLY A 21 -65.69 23.78 22.15
CA GLY A 21 -65.93 25.05 21.51
C GLY A 21 -67.38 25.04 21.09
N VAL A 22 -68.12 26.07 21.48
CA VAL A 22 -69.56 26.08 21.23
C VAL A 22 -69.74 26.20 19.72
N SER A 23 -70.39 25.19 19.14
CA SER A 23 -70.75 25.18 17.73
C SER A 23 -72.09 25.90 17.58
N PHE A 24 -72.16 26.86 16.68
CA PHE A 24 -73.39 27.57 16.37
C PHE A 24 -73.42 27.94 14.89
N THR A 25 -74.61 28.01 14.31
CA THR A 25 -74.83 28.48 12.94
C THR A 25 -75.37 29.90 13.00
N LEU A 26 -74.76 30.81 12.24
CA LEU A 26 -75.22 32.17 12.04
C LEU A 26 -75.21 32.45 10.54
N ASP A 27 -76.32 32.98 10.02
CA ASP A 27 -76.50 33.32 8.60
C ASP A 27 -76.11 32.17 7.63
N GLY A 28 -76.43 30.93 8.01
CA GLY A 28 -76.16 29.74 7.19
C GLY A 28 -74.71 29.23 7.25
N ILE A 29 -73.82 29.81 8.07
CA ILE A 29 -72.43 29.37 8.25
C ILE A 29 -72.24 28.79 9.66
N THR A 30 -71.61 27.62 9.75
CA THR A 30 -71.31 26.95 11.02
C THR A 30 -69.95 27.40 11.57
N TYR A 31 -69.97 27.96 12.78
CA TYR A 31 -68.79 28.40 13.51
C TYR A 31 -68.52 27.51 14.72
N VAL A 32 -67.24 27.37 15.07
CA VAL A 32 -66.79 26.81 16.36
C VAL A 32 -66.03 27.89 17.11
N ALA A 33 -66.61 28.39 18.21
CA ALA A 33 -65.96 29.38 19.06
C ALA A 33 -64.95 28.71 20.01
N ASN A 34 -63.74 29.26 20.08
CA ASN A 34 -62.71 28.87 21.04
C ASN A 34 -62.05 30.12 21.65
N ALA A 35 -62.12 30.24 22.98
CA ALA A 35 -61.68 31.40 23.75
C ALA A 35 -62.29 32.72 23.23
N ASP A 36 -61.51 33.53 22.49
CA ASP A 36 -61.90 34.83 21.91
C ASP A 36 -61.96 34.81 20.37
N THR A 37 -61.87 33.62 19.75
CA THR A 37 -61.85 33.44 18.29
C THR A 37 -62.91 32.46 17.82
N ALA A 38 -63.26 32.54 16.54
CA ALA A 38 -64.14 31.60 15.88
C ALA A 38 -63.47 31.00 14.63
N ILE A 39 -63.75 29.72 14.39
CA ILE A 39 -63.32 28.96 13.21
C ILE A 39 -64.55 28.62 12.38
N ILE A 40 -64.51 28.87 11.08
CA ILE A 40 -65.56 28.42 10.15
C ILE A 40 -65.33 26.93 9.87
N LYS A 41 -66.32 26.11 10.23
CA LYS A 41 -66.28 24.65 10.09
C LYS A 41 -67.03 24.16 8.84
N GLY A 42 -68.06 24.88 8.42
CA GLY A 42 -68.92 24.46 7.31
C GLY A 42 -69.97 25.51 6.95
N TYR A 43 -70.80 25.19 5.96
CA TYR A 43 -71.98 25.94 5.58
C TYR A 43 -73.21 25.04 5.55
N ASP A 44 -74.35 25.59 5.95
CA ASP A 44 -75.68 24.99 5.85
C ASP A 44 -76.47 25.59 4.66
N ALA A 45 -76.24 26.87 4.34
CA ALA A 45 -76.85 27.56 3.21
C ALA A 45 -75.96 28.72 2.72
N ILE A 46 -76.01 29.01 1.41
CA ILE A 46 -75.40 30.19 0.78
C ILE A 46 -76.52 31.19 0.43
N PRO A 47 -76.28 32.52 0.48
CA PRO A 47 -77.25 33.50 -0.01
C PRO A 47 -77.73 33.21 -1.43
N GLU A 48 -79.01 33.47 -1.74
CA GLU A 48 -79.61 33.12 -3.05
C GLU A 48 -78.90 33.77 -4.26
N ASN A 49 -78.25 34.92 -4.06
CA ASN A 49 -77.46 35.58 -5.09
C ASN A 49 -76.08 34.92 -5.33
N GLY A 50 -75.65 33.99 -4.46
CA GLY A 50 -74.36 33.32 -4.49
C GLY A 50 -73.19 34.18 -4.00
N GLU A 51 -73.43 35.34 -3.39
CA GLU A 51 -72.39 36.23 -2.88
C GLU A 51 -72.21 36.05 -1.36
N LEU A 52 -71.06 35.52 -0.94
CA LEU A 52 -70.74 35.29 0.47
C LEU A 52 -69.63 36.23 0.94
N THR A 53 -69.90 36.99 2.01
CA THR A 53 -68.88 37.71 2.77
C THR A 53 -68.67 37.00 4.09
N LEU A 54 -67.47 36.46 4.33
CA LEU A 54 -67.15 35.84 5.61
C LEU A 54 -67.10 36.92 6.70
N ALA A 55 -67.69 36.63 7.86
CA ALA A 55 -67.74 37.57 8.96
C ALA A 55 -66.34 37.81 9.55
N SER A 56 -65.98 39.07 9.82
CA SER A 56 -64.75 39.41 10.57
C SER A 56 -64.86 39.05 12.05
N THR A 57 -66.07 39.19 12.59
CA THR A 57 -66.44 38.94 13.98
C THR A 57 -67.86 38.36 13.99
N VAL A 58 -68.13 37.39 14.86
CA VAL A 58 -69.47 36.84 15.10
C VAL A 58 -69.83 36.94 16.58
N SER A 59 -71.06 37.32 16.88
CA SER A 59 -71.57 37.45 18.25
C SER A 59 -72.43 36.26 18.61
N TYR A 60 -72.10 35.56 19.69
CA TYR A 60 -72.89 34.42 20.19
C TYR A 60 -72.88 34.38 21.71
N GLY A 61 -74.04 34.19 22.34
CA GLY A 61 -74.17 34.13 23.80
C GLY A 61 -73.74 35.41 24.52
N GLY A 62 -73.86 36.58 23.88
CA GLY A 62 -73.46 37.88 24.44
C GLY A 62 -71.95 38.17 24.38
N LYS A 63 -71.17 37.34 23.68
CA LYS A 63 -69.73 37.53 23.46
C LYS A 63 -69.40 37.62 21.98
N ASP A 64 -68.45 38.48 21.63
CA ASP A 64 -67.91 38.63 20.28
C ASP A 64 -66.68 37.75 20.07
N TYR A 65 -66.63 37.04 18.95
CA TYR A 65 -65.53 36.16 18.56
C TYR A 65 -64.94 36.62 17.24
N ARG A 66 -63.63 36.90 17.21
CA ARG A 66 -62.92 37.25 15.97
C ARG A 66 -62.75 36.00 15.10
N VAL A 67 -63.21 36.04 13.86
CA VAL A 67 -63.10 34.88 12.94
C VAL A 67 -61.70 34.88 12.32
N THR A 68 -60.94 33.82 12.53
CA THR A 68 -59.52 33.77 12.13
C THR A 68 -59.17 32.66 11.16
N THR A 69 -60.03 31.64 11.00
CA THR A 69 -59.67 30.41 10.30
C THR A 69 -60.86 29.84 9.55
N VAL A 70 -60.63 29.36 8.32
CA VAL A 70 -61.52 28.46 7.58
C VAL A 70 -60.93 27.06 7.62
N GLN A 71 -61.65 26.13 8.25
CA GLN A 71 -61.19 24.75 8.42
C GLN A 71 -61.18 23.96 7.10
N ASN A 72 -60.48 22.84 7.09
CA ASN A 72 -60.40 21.91 5.97
C ASN A 72 -61.80 21.60 5.42
N SER A 73 -61.95 21.67 4.10
CA SER A 73 -63.18 21.29 3.39
C SER A 73 -64.46 22.01 3.81
N ALA A 74 -64.38 23.14 4.52
CA ALA A 74 -65.56 23.84 5.05
C ALA A 74 -66.60 24.20 3.96
N PHE A 75 -66.15 24.52 2.74
CA PHE A 75 -66.98 24.83 1.57
C PHE A 75 -66.67 23.90 0.39
N LEU A 76 -66.22 22.68 0.65
CA LEU A 76 -65.88 21.72 -0.40
C LEU A 76 -67.07 21.50 -1.36
N SER A 77 -66.82 21.64 -2.66
CA SER A 77 -67.80 21.48 -3.74
C SER A 77 -69.03 22.38 -3.61
N CYS A 78 -68.90 23.56 -3.00
CA CYS A 78 -69.98 24.54 -2.91
C CYS A 78 -70.25 25.19 -4.28
N THR A 79 -71.15 24.58 -5.05
CA THR A 79 -71.50 25.03 -6.41
C THR A 79 -72.43 26.25 -6.43
N GLU A 80 -73.00 26.64 -5.30
CA GLU A 80 -73.87 27.81 -5.17
C GLU A 80 -73.07 29.12 -5.07
N LEU A 81 -71.82 29.03 -4.59
CA LEU A 81 -70.94 30.17 -4.38
C LEU A 81 -70.47 30.75 -5.72
N LYS A 82 -70.82 32.01 -5.97
CA LYS A 82 -70.39 32.79 -7.14
C LYS A 82 -69.30 33.80 -6.80
N LYS A 83 -69.38 34.41 -5.61
CA LYS A 83 -68.42 35.41 -5.14
C LYS A 83 -68.10 35.20 -3.67
N LEU A 84 -66.82 35.27 -3.33
CA LEU A 84 -66.33 35.15 -1.96
C LEU A 84 -65.54 36.38 -1.54
N VAL A 85 -65.90 36.97 -0.40
CA VAL A 85 -65.12 38.03 0.27
C VAL A 85 -64.55 37.49 1.57
N VAL A 86 -63.21 37.45 1.65
CA VAL A 86 -62.43 36.97 2.80
C VAL A 86 -61.87 38.18 3.56
N PRO A 87 -62.37 38.50 4.77
CA PRO A 87 -61.88 39.62 5.57
C PRO A 87 -60.43 39.39 6.04
N SER A 88 -59.76 40.48 6.40
CA SER A 88 -58.37 40.47 6.85
C SER A 88 -58.17 39.78 8.21
N THR A 89 -59.24 39.55 8.97
CA THR A 89 -59.18 38.79 10.23
C THR A 89 -58.87 37.31 10.02
N ILE A 90 -59.20 36.75 8.85
CA ILE A 90 -58.94 35.34 8.50
C ILE A 90 -57.47 35.20 8.10
N LYS A 91 -56.69 34.50 8.93
CA LYS A 91 -55.26 34.26 8.74
C LYS A 91 -54.99 32.93 8.02
N TYR A 92 -55.82 31.92 8.27
CA TYR A 92 -55.62 30.56 7.78
C TYR A 92 -56.83 30.07 6.97
N ILE A 93 -56.55 29.56 5.77
CA ILE A 93 -57.51 28.78 4.97
C ILE A 93 -56.87 27.41 4.75
N TRP A 94 -57.42 26.40 5.39
CA TRP A 94 -56.81 25.08 5.35
C TRP A 94 -57.13 24.31 4.06
N GLU A 95 -56.47 23.16 3.91
CA GLU A 95 -56.52 22.32 2.72
C GLU A 95 -57.96 22.00 2.27
N GLY A 96 -58.23 22.18 0.98
CA GLY A 96 -59.52 21.88 0.35
C GLY A 96 -60.71 22.74 0.82
N ALA A 97 -60.49 23.80 1.59
CA ALA A 97 -61.56 24.61 2.18
C ALA A 97 -62.59 25.09 1.15
N PHE A 98 -62.18 25.45 -0.06
CA PHE A 98 -63.06 25.86 -1.15
C PHE A 98 -62.86 24.99 -2.41
N GLU A 99 -62.27 23.80 -2.29
CA GLU A 99 -61.99 22.96 -3.45
C GLU A 99 -63.27 22.61 -4.22
N ASN A 100 -63.19 22.59 -5.56
CA ASN A 100 -64.32 22.34 -6.47
C ASN A 100 -65.49 23.32 -6.34
N CYS A 101 -65.28 24.55 -5.85
CA CYS A 101 -66.26 25.65 -5.98
C CYS A 101 -66.28 26.17 -7.43
N VAL A 102 -66.77 25.35 -8.35
CA VAL A 102 -66.62 25.55 -9.81
C VAL A 102 -67.35 26.78 -10.37
N ASN A 103 -68.37 27.29 -9.67
CA ASN A 103 -69.11 28.48 -10.07
C ASN A 103 -68.60 29.77 -9.42
N MET A 104 -67.58 29.69 -8.55
CA MET A 104 -67.02 30.85 -7.87
C MET A 104 -66.11 31.62 -8.80
N THR A 105 -66.64 32.63 -9.48
CA THR A 105 -65.92 33.45 -10.47
C THR A 105 -65.17 34.63 -9.85
N GLN A 106 -65.57 35.10 -8.66
CA GLN A 106 -64.97 36.27 -8.03
C GLN A 106 -64.46 35.98 -6.61
N LEU A 107 -63.20 36.33 -6.33
CA LEU A 107 -62.59 36.24 -5.00
C LEU A 107 -62.01 37.59 -4.56
N VAL A 108 -62.39 38.05 -3.37
CA VAL A 108 -61.86 39.27 -2.76
C VAL A 108 -61.15 38.92 -1.46
N LEU A 109 -59.83 39.11 -1.42
CA LEU A 109 -59.00 39.00 -0.22
C LEU A 109 -58.80 40.41 0.33
N SER A 110 -59.54 40.78 1.38
CA SER A 110 -59.57 42.15 1.90
C SER A 110 -58.22 42.65 2.40
N GLU A 111 -58.06 43.97 2.44
CA GLU A 111 -56.83 44.64 2.87
C GLU A 111 -56.42 44.29 4.31
N GLY A 112 -55.16 43.91 4.49
CA GLY A 112 -54.59 43.56 5.79
C GLY A 112 -53.07 43.49 5.78
N GLU A 113 -52.46 43.71 6.95
CA GLU A 113 -50.99 43.64 7.12
C GLU A 113 -50.47 42.20 7.22
N GLU A 114 -51.30 41.29 7.73
CA GLU A 114 -50.94 39.89 7.91
C GLU A 114 -51.08 39.08 6.61
N ARG A 115 -50.10 38.20 6.36
CA ARG A 115 -50.13 37.26 5.23
C ARG A 115 -51.30 36.29 5.37
N LEU A 116 -51.98 36.00 4.26
CA LEU A 116 -52.94 34.90 4.19
C LEU A 116 -52.21 33.57 3.98
N ASP A 117 -52.26 32.68 4.97
CA ASP A 117 -51.79 31.29 4.87
C ASP A 117 -52.91 30.38 4.37
N ALA A 118 -53.13 30.39 3.05
CA ALA A 118 -53.96 29.40 2.38
C ALA A 118 -53.08 28.19 1.99
N VAL A 119 -53.38 27.00 2.51
CA VAL A 119 -52.61 25.77 2.21
C VAL A 119 -52.89 25.33 0.78
N GLY A 120 -51.89 24.79 0.07
CA GLY A 120 -51.77 24.67 -1.40
C GLY A 120 -52.85 23.97 -2.23
N ASP A 121 -54.00 23.63 -1.65
CA ASP A 121 -55.21 23.14 -2.34
C ASP A 121 -56.49 23.89 -1.90
N ALA A 122 -56.36 25.00 -1.15
CA ALA A 122 -57.50 25.74 -0.59
C ALA A 122 -58.52 26.21 -1.63
N PHE A 123 -58.06 26.55 -2.84
CA PHE A 123 -58.88 27.02 -3.97
C PHE A 123 -58.73 26.12 -5.21
N LYS A 124 -58.37 24.84 -5.01
CA LYS A 124 -58.18 23.89 -6.12
C LYS A 124 -59.46 23.69 -6.92
N ASN A 125 -59.38 23.67 -8.25
CA ASN A 125 -60.51 23.50 -9.17
C ASN A 125 -61.66 24.51 -8.95
N CYS A 126 -61.38 25.70 -8.43
CA CYS A 126 -62.35 26.78 -8.40
C CYS A 126 -62.47 27.45 -9.77
N GLY A 127 -63.66 27.94 -10.09
CA GLY A 127 -63.92 28.69 -11.33
C GLY A 127 -63.47 30.16 -11.28
N ILE A 128 -62.44 30.51 -10.50
CA ILE A 128 -62.08 31.92 -10.23
C ILE A 128 -61.60 32.56 -11.53
N GLU A 129 -62.33 33.58 -11.99
CA GLU A 129 -62.01 34.39 -13.16
C GLU A 129 -61.37 35.72 -12.76
N GLU A 130 -61.76 36.27 -11.60
CA GLU A 130 -61.25 37.53 -11.06
C GLU A 130 -60.87 37.40 -9.58
N VAL A 131 -59.65 37.87 -9.23
CA VAL A 131 -59.21 37.97 -7.83
C VAL A 131 -58.75 39.39 -7.48
N SER A 132 -59.21 39.90 -6.33
CA SER A 132 -58.69 41.12 -5.69
C SER A 132 -57.85 40.77 -4.47
N ILE A 133 -56.60 41.20 -4.43
CA ILE A 133 -55.60 40.84 -3.41
C ILE A 133 -55.18 42.09 -2.62
N GLY A 134 -55.65 42.19 -1.38
CA GLY A 134 -55.37 43.31 -0.46
C GLY A 134 -54.20 43.08 0.51
N ARG A 135 -53.50 41.96 0.44
CA ARG A 135 -52.52 41.52 1.45
C ARG A 135 -51.52 40.52 0.88
N ASN A 136 -50.42 40.29 1.61
CA ASN A 136 -49.40 39.32 1.22
C ASN A 136 -49.96 37.90 1.14
N LEU A 137 -49.48 37.13 0.17
CA LEU A 137 -49.93 35.77 -0.12
C LEU A 137 -48.89 34.73 0.27
N LYS A 138 -49.35 33.49 0.43
CA LYS A 138 -48.49 32.31 0.44
C LYS A 138 -48.11 31.93 -1.01
N GLU A 139 -46.97 31.26 -1.15
CA GLU A 139 -46.56 30.61 -2.41
C GLU A 139 -47.65 29.68 -2.96
N GLY A 140 -47.77 29.62 -4.29
CA GLY A 140 -48.63 28.66 -4.99
C GLY A 140 -50.15 28.80 -4.81
N ILE A 141 -50.65 29.85 -4.13
CA ILE A 141 -52.08 29.97 -3.77
C ILE A 141 -53.06 29.91 -4.96
N PHE A 142 -52.65 30.39 -6.15
CA PHE A 142 -53.44 30.31 -7.38
C PHE A 142 -52.76 29.46 -8.48
N CYS A 143 -51.80 28.60 -8.11
CA CYS A 143 -51.12 27.72 -9.05
C CYS A 143 -52.13 26.83 -9.81
N ASN A 144 -52.00 26.76 -11.14
CA ASN A 144 -52.88 26.08 -12.08
C ASN A 144 -54.35 26.53 -12.04
N SER A 145 -54.62 27.79 -11.67
CA SER A 145 -55.96 28.39 -11.81
C SER A 145 -56.25 28.71 -13.28
N GLU A 146 -56.61 27.69 -14.06
CA GLU A 146 -56.80 27.82 -15.52
C GLU A 146 -57.95 28.74 -15.95
N SER A 147 -58.86 29.07 -15.03
CA SER A 147 -59.95 30.03 -15.26
C SER A 147 -59.58 31.48 -14.99
N LEU A 148 -58.46 31.74 -14.29
CA LEU A 148 -58.12 33.09 -13.83
C LEU A 148 -57.77 34.01 -14.99
N VAL A 149 -58.52 35.10 -15.14
CA VAL A 149 -58.38 36.10 -16.21
C VAL A 149 -57.79 37.41 -15.70
N THR A 150 -58.24 37.87 -14.53
CA THR A 150 -57.92 39.20 -13.99
C THR A 150 -57.43 39.14 -12.54
N VAL A 151 -56.33 39.83 -12.26
CA VAL A 151 -55.77 40.01 -10.91
C VAL A 151 -55.67 41.49 -10.57
N LYS A 152 -56.30 41.92 -9.47
CA LYS A 152 -56.23 43.28 -8.92
C LYS A 152 -55.41 43.27 -7.64
N LEU A 153 -54.34 44.07 -7.58
CA LEU A 153 -53.46 44.18 -6.41
C LEU A 153 -53.70 45.51 -5.68
N ALA A 154 -53.77 45.47 -4.35
CA ALA A 154 -53.78 46.67 -3.53
C ALA A 154 -52.37 47.27 -3.38
N LYS A 155 -52.30 48.55 -2.98
CA LYS A 155 -51.04 49.32 -2.93
C LYS A 155 -49.99 48.77 -1.97
N ASN A 156 -50.41 48.03 -0.95
CA ASN A 156 -49.53 47.42 0.06
C ASN A 156 -48.91 46.08 -0.40
N VAL A 157 -49.34 45.51 -1.53
CA VAL A 157 -48.78 44.26 -2.07
C VAL A 157 -47.48 44.57 -2.82
N THR A 158 -46.36 44.27 -2.17
CA THR A 158 -45.02 44.59 -2.69
C THR A 158 -44.23 43.38 -3.20
N THR A 159 -44.75 42.16 -3.01
CA THR A 159 -44.10 40.91 -3.43
C THR A 159 -45.12 39.96 -4.05
N ILE A 160 -44.78 39.39 -5.21
CA ILE A 160 -45.47 38.21 -5.75
C ILE A 160 -44.66 36.96 -5.33
N PRO A 161 -45.20 36.08 -4.47
CA PRO A 161 -44.45 34.93 -3.98
C PRO A 161 -44.28 33.87 -5.08
N SER A 162 -43.38 32.92 -4.84
CA SER A 162 -43.10 31.83 -5.77
C SER A 162 -44.36 31.06 -6.16
N TYR A 163 -44.46 30.65 -7.41
CA TYR A 163 -45.55 29.88 -8.00
C TYR A 163 -46.95 30.51 -7.88
N ALA A 164 -47.08 31.77 -7.44
CA ALA A 164 -48.38 32.38 -7.09
C ALA A 164 -49.44 32.23 -8.19
N PHE A 165 -49.05 32.47 -9.44
CA PHE A 165 -49.92 32.40 -10.63
C PHE A 165 -49.39 31.43 -11.68
N SER A 166 -48.47 30.52 -11.32
CA SER A 166 -47.93 29.54 -12.27
C SER A 166 -49.07 28.72 -12.90
N GLY A 167 -49.02 28.51 -14.22
CA GLY A 167 -50.03 27.76 -14.96
C GLY A 167 -51.38 28.46 -15.14
N CYS A 168 -51.52 29.75 -14.79
CA CYS A 168 -52.73 30.53 -15.04
C CYS A 168 -52.85 30.92 -16.53
N LYS A 169 -53.16 29.94 -17.38
CA LYS A 169 -53.10 30.06 -18.84
C LYS A 169 -54.01 31.14 -19.44
N LYS A 170 -55.09 31.55 -18.76
CA LYS A 170 -56.02 32.60 -19.19
C LYS A 170 -55.72 34.00 -18.65
N LEU A 171 -54.73 34.14 -17.76
CA LEU A 171 -54.39 35.43 -17.16
C LEU A 171 -53.85 36.35 -18.25
N SER A 172 -54.57 37.42 -18.58
CA SER A 172 -54.24 38.27 -19.72
C SER A 172 -53.59 39.61 -19.34
N ALA A 173 -53.81 40.08 -18.11
CA ALA A 173 -53.24 41.32 -17.61
C ALA A 173 -53.10 41.31 -16.08
N ILE A 174 -52.05 41.95 -15.57
CA ILE A 174 -51.83 42.20 -14.14
C ILE A 174 -51.11 43.54 -13.96
N ASN A 175 -51.56 44.36 -13.01
CA ASN A 175 -50.88 45.61 -12.66
C ASN A 175 -49.89 45.38 -11.51
N LEU A 176 -48.58 45.56 -11.76
CA LEU A 176 -47.50 45.37 -10.79
C LEU A 176 -46.86 46.70 -10.31
N GLU A 177 -47.54 47.85 -10.45
CA GLU A 177 -47.00 49.20 -10.16
C GLU A 177 -46.37 49.41 -8.76
N ASN A 178 -46.67 48.54 -7.78
CA ASN A 178 -46.17 48.62 -6.40
C ASN A 178 -45.32 47.41 -6.01
N VAL A 179 -45.13 46.45 -6.92
CA VAL A 179 -44.37 45.22 -6.68
C VAL A 179 -42.88 45.49 -6.84
N LYS A 180 -42.10 45.01 -5.88
CA LYS A 180 -40.64 45.09 -5.84
C LYS A 180 -39.96 43.75 -6.11
N ARG A 181 -40.60 42.62 -5.76
CA ARG A 181 -40.00 41.29 -5.86
C ARG A 181 -40.96 40.30 -6.52
N ILE A 182 -40.46 39.52 -7.47
CA ILE A 182 -41.20 38.46 -8.16
C ILE A 182 -40.45 37.14 -7.92
N GLY A 183 -41.10 36.23 -7.18
CA GLY A 183 -40.50 34.95 -6.77
C GLY A 183 -40.45 33.90 -7.89
N GLU A 184 -39.82 32.77 -7.57
CA GLU A 184 -39.58 31.67 -8.51
C GLU A 184 -40.87 31.22 -9.20
N SER A 185 -40.85 31.09 -10.54
CA SER A 185 -41.99 30.63 -11.34
C SER A 185 -43.32 31.37 -11.08
N ALA A 186 -43.30 32.58 -10.52
CA ALA A 186 -44.51 33.30 -10.12
C ALA A 186 -45.57 33.42 -11.23
N PHE A 187 -45.13 33.60 -12.48
CA PHE A 187 -45.98 33.66 -13.68
C PHE A 187 -45.64 32.55 -14.68
N GLY A 188 -44.90 31.51 -14.28
CA GLY A 188 -44.47 30.44 -15.19
C GLY A 188 -45.66 29.77 -15.88
N GLY A 189 -45.70 29.77 -17.22
CA GLY A 189 -46.79 29.20 -18.03
C GLY A 189 -48.02 30.10 -18.23
N CYS A 190 -47.97 31.38 -17.84
CA CYS A 190 -49.03 32.36 -18.12
C CYS A 190 -49.01 32.81 -19.59
N ALA A 191 -49.33 31.90 -20.51
CA ALA A 191 -49.18 32.09 -21.96
C ALA A 191 -50.07 33.20 -22.58
N MET A 192 -51.15 33.64 -21.91
CA MET A 192 -52.00 34.74 -22.39
C MET A 192 -51.61 36.12 -21.84
N LEU A 193 -50.64 36.20 -20.93
CA LEU A 193 -50.23 37.46 -20.30
C LEU A 193 -49.32 38.24 -21.26
N LYS A 194 -49.91 39.23 -21.95
CA LYS A 194 -49.26 39.95 -23.05
C LYS A 194 -48.38 41.12 -22.64
N GLU A 195 -48.74 41.79 -21.56
CA GLU A 195 -48.08 42.99 -21.07
C GLU A 195 -47.93 42.92 -19.56
N VAL A 196 -46.73 43.27 -19.08
CA VAL A 196 -46.41 43.36 -17.66
C VAL A 196 -45.56 44.60 -17.43
N ASN A 197 -46.07 45.56 -16.66
CA ASN A 197 -45.29 46.71 -16.23
C ASN A 197 -44.50 46.36 -14.96
N ILE A 198 -43.18 46.33 -15.05
CA ILE A 198 -42.26 46.00 -13.94
C ILE A 198 -41.41 47.20 -13.47
N GLU A 199 -41.81 48.45 -13.72
CA GLU A 199 -41.00 49.67 -13.52
C GLU A 199 -40.36 49.81 -12.12
N LYS A 200 -40.98 49.26 -11.05
CA LYS A 200 -40.46 49.32 -9.67
C LYS A 200 -39.84 48.02 -9.16
N VAL A 201 -39.74 47.00 -10.01
CA VAL A 201 -39.20 45.70 -9.61
C VAL A 201 -37.69 45.81 -9.41
N VAL A 202 -37.21 45.23 -8.30
CA VAL A 202 -35.82 45.18 -7.88
C VAL A 202 -35.22 43.79 -8.09
N GLU A 203 -36.05 42.75 -7.99
CA GLU A 203 -35.63 41.34 -8.06
C GLU A 203 -36.63 40.50 -8.85
N ILE A 204 -36.11 39.77 -9.85
CA ILE A 204 -36.82 38.75 -10.63
C ILE A 204 -36.09 37.42 -10.46
N ASP A 205 -36.76 36.49 -9.79
CA ASP A 205 -36.18 35.20 -9.45
C ASP A 205 -36.23 34.19 -10.62
N ARG A 206 -35.67 33.00 -10.39
CA ARG A 206 -35.57 31.89 -11.33
C ARG A 206 -36.93 31.58 -11.98
N GLU A 207 -36.96 31.44 -13.30
CA GLU A 207 -38.16 31.03 -14.06
C GLU A 207 -39.42 31.92 -13.84
N ALA A 208 -39.28 33.09 -13.21
CA ALA A 208 -40.42 33.93 -12.81
C ALA A 208 -41.42 34.20 -13.95
N PHE A 209 -40.93 34.37 -15.19
CA PHE A 209 -41.71 34.54 -16.41
C PHE A 209 -41.45 33.42 -17.43
N TYR A 210 -41.11 32.21 -17.01
CA TYR A 210 -40.93 31.07 -17.92
C TYR A 210 -42.20 30.82 -18.76
N GLY A 211 -42.11 30.79 -20.09
CA GLY A 211 -43.25 30.47 -20.96
C GLY A 211 -44.37 31.52 -20.94
N VAL A 212 -44.06 32.78 -20.61
CA VAL A 212 -45.06 33.86 -20.56
C VAL A 212 -45.28 34.48 -21.94
N GLY A 213 -46.54 34.85 -22.23
CA GLY A 213 -46.96 35.42 -23.51
C GLY A 213 -46.60 36.89 -23.75
N VAL A 214 -45.60 37.44 -23.02
CA VAL A 214 -45.23 38.86 -23.13
C VAL A 214 -44.66 39.16 -24.50
N GLU A 215 -45.11 40.25 -25.14
CA GLU A 215 -44.59 40.66 -26.45
C GLU A 215 -43.39 41.62 -26.35
N ILE A 216 -43.39 42.48 -25.33
CA ILE A 216 -42.30 43.45 -25.07
C ILE A 216 -42.05 43.45 -23.56
N ILE A 217 -40.76 43.48 -23.17
CA ILE A 217 -40.38 43.66 -21.77
C ILE A 217 -39.30 44.73 -21.64
N GLU A 218 -39.52 45.66 -20.70
CA GLU A 218 -38.52 46.64 -20.29
C GLU A 218 -38.02 46.29 -18.89
N LEU A 219 -36.76 45.86 -18.78
CA LEU A 219 -36.10 45.65 -17.48
C LEU A 219 -35.67 47.01 -16.92
N PRO A 220 -36.19 47.44 -15.75
CA PRO A 220 -36.07 48.83 -15.29
C PRO A 220 -34.71 49.15 -14.68
N GLU A 221 -34.41 50.44 -14.50
CA GLU A 221 -33.20 50.90 -13.79
C GLU A 221 -33.13 50.42 -12.34
N THR A 222 -34.27 50.10 -11.72
CA THR A 222 -34.37 49.61 -10.34
C THR A 222 -33.99 48.14 -10.19
N LEU A 223 -33.90 47.38 -11.30
CA LEU A 223 -33.62 45.95 -11.25
C LEU A 223 -32.15 45.73 -10.89
N GLU A 224 -31.93 45.10 -9.74
CA GLU A 224 -30.60 44.75 -9.21
C GLU A 224 -30.29 43.27 -9.48
N ASP A 225 -31.30 42.40 -9.32
CA ASP A 225 -31.14 40.95 -9.42
C ASP A 225 -32.05 40.35 -10.51
N LEU A 226 -31.44 39.73 -11.51
CA LEU A 226 -32.08 38.93 -12.56
C LEU A 226 -31.47 37.53 -12.52
N ASN A 227 -32.29 36.50 -12.34
CA ASN A 227 -31.83 35.11 -12.21
C ASN A 227 -31.91 34.31 -13.53
N PHE A 228 -31.36 33.09 -13.50
CA PHE A 228 -31.33 32.22 -14.66
C PHE A 228 -32.73 31.75 -15.07
N LEU A 229 -32.93 31.55 -16.37
CA LEU A 229 -34.20 31.13 -16.99
C LEU A 229 -35.41 32.07 -16.76
N SER A 230 -35.22 33.28 -16.22
CA SER A 230 -36.34 34.15 -15.83
C SER A 230 -37.34 34.45 -16.96
N PHE A 231 -36.91 34.49 -18.22
CA PHE A 231 -37.75 34.72 -19.41
C PHE A 231 -37.61 33.60 -20.45
N ALA A 232 -37.23 32.39 -20.05
CA ALA A 232 -37.05 31.28 -20.96
C ALA A 232 -38.39 30.88 -21.61
N TYR A 233 -38.36 30.54 -22.89
CA TYR A 233 -39.50 30.10 -23.71
C TYR A 233 -40.66 31.10 -23.77
N CYS A 234 -40.40 32.40 -23.58
CA CYS A 234 -41.37 33.46 -23.89
C CYS A 234 -41.52 33.58 -25.42
N GLU A 235 -42.20 32.62 -26.05
CA GLU A 235 -42.29 32.51 -27.51
C GLU A 235 -43.00 33.70 -28.18
N SER A 236 -43.75 34.52 -27.45
CA SER A 236 -44.38 35.73 -28.00
C SER A 236 -43.49 36.98 -27.92
N LEU A 237 -42.36 36.91 -27.21
CA LEU A 237 -41.49 38.05 -26.94
C LEU A 237 -40.77 38.46 -28.22
N LYS A 238 -40.95 39.73 -28.62
CA LYS A 238 -40.37 40.33 -29.83
C LYS A 238 -39.24 41.31 -29.53
N HIS A 239 -39.30 42.00 -28.39
CA HIS A 239 -38.32 43.00 -28.02
C HIS A 239 -38.02 43.02 -26.51
N VAL A 240 -36.74 43.18 -26.18
CA VAL A 240 -36.26 43.33 -24.81
C VAL A 240 -35.44 44.61 -24.71
N THR A 241 -35.85 45.53 -23.84
CA THR A 241 -35.03 46.69 -23.45
C THR A 241 -34.49 46.49 -22.05
N ILE A 242 -33.18 46.62 -21.85
CA ILE A 242 -32.55 46.48 -20.54
C ILE A 242 -32.00 47.85 -20.12
N LYS A 243 -32.73 48.53 -19.22
CA LYS A 243 -32.34 49.84 -18.64
C LYS A 243 -31.56 49.69 -17.34
N SER A 244 -31.53 48.49 -16.77
CA SER A 244 -30.89 48.18 -15.49
C SER A 244 -29.37 48.35 -15.51
N LYS A 245 -28.77 48.44 -14.31
CA LYS A 245 -27.31 48.48 -14.13
C LYS A 245 -26.67 47.09 -14.08
N LEU A 246 -27.33 46.09 -14.67
CA LEU A 246 -26.85 44.71 -14.65
C LEU A 246 -25.46 44.61 -15.28
N TYR A 247 -24.63 43.78 -14.66
CA TYR A 247 -23.29 43.45 -15.13
C TYR A 247 -23.33 42.35 -16.21
N GLU A 248 -24.26 41.39 -16.09
CA GLU A 248 -24.38 40.26 -17.01
C GLU A 248 -25.83 39.89 -17.32
N ILE A 249 -26.02 39.26 -18.48
CA ILE A 249 -27.25 38.51 -18.79
C ILE A 249 -27.05 37.09 -18.26
N PRO A 250 -27.89 36.63 -17.32
CA PRO A 250 -27.75 35.32 -16.70
C PRO A 250 -27.87 34.16 -17.68
N GLN A 251 -27.43 32.99 -17.22
CA GLN A 251 -27.53 31.74 -17.97
C GLN A 251 -28.97 31.47 -18.43
N SER A 252 -29.12 31.15 -19.72
CA SER A 252 -30.39 30.75 -20.35
C SER A 252 -31.55 31.72 -20.13
N CYS A 253 -31.30 33.00 -19.83
CA CYS A 253 -32.35 33.94 -19.42
C CYS A 253 -33.48 34.06 -20.46
N PHE A 254 -33.15 34.04 -21.75
CA PHE A 254 -34.07 34.15 -22.89
C PHE A 254 -33.96 32.94 -23.85
N ILE A 255 -33.57 31.76 -23.35
CA ILE A 255 -33.51 30.56 -24.19
C ILE A 255 -34.89 30.26 -24.81
N GLY A 256 -34.94 29.90 -26.09
CA GLY A 256 -36.19 29.52 -26.76
C GLY A 256 -37.19 30.65 -27.00
N CYS A 257 -36.80 31.92 -26.81
CA CYS A 257 -37.60 33.08 -27.22
C CYS A 257 -37.58 33.23 -28.75
N SER A 258 -38.23 32.30 -29.45
CA SER A 258 -38.08 32.08 -30.89
C SER A 258 -38.52 33.26 -31.78
N ASN A 259 -39.45 34.10 -31.30
CA ASN A 259 -39.89 35.32 -31.98
C ASN A 259 -39.16 36.60 -31.53
N LEU A 260 -38.12 36.50 -30.69
CA LEU A 260 -37.36 37.67 -30.25
C LEU A 260 -36.61 38.26 -31.43
N GLU A 261 -36.99 39.46 -31.87
CA GLU A 261 -36.42 40.12 -33.06
C GLU A 261 -35.24 41.03 -32.71
N SER A 262 -35.31 41.69 -31.54
CA SER A 262 -34.32 42.69 -31.13
C SER A 262 -34.09 42.80 -29.62
N VAL A 263 -32.86 43.13 -29.23
CA VAL A 263 -32.46 43.32 -27.82
C VAL A 263 -31.59 44.57 -27.66
N ASP A 264 -31.96 45.43 -26.70
CA ASP A 264 -31.19 46.62 -26.33
C ASP A 264 -30.45 46.42 -25.00
N LEU A 265 -29.12 46.28 -25.06
CA LEU A 265 -28.25 46.07 -23.90
C LEU A 265 -27.66 47.40 -23.37
N PRO A 266 -27.55 47.59 -22.04
CA PRO A 266 -27.06 48.84 -21.46
C PRO A 266 -25.53 48.93 -21.48
N LEU A 267 -25.01 50.15 -21.35
CA LEU A 267 -23.57 50.42 -21.29
C LEU A 267 -22.88 49.82 -20.04
N SER A 268 -23.63 49.40 -19.01
CA SER A 268 -23.12 48.72 -17.81
C SER A 268 -22.83 47.23 -18.06
N LEU A 269 -23.46 46.63 -19.06
CA LEU A 269 -23.35 45.21 -19.32
C LEU A 269 -21.94 44.86 -19.82
N ARG A 270 -21.36 43.78 -19.30
CA ARG A 270 -20.02 43.30 -19.65
C ARG A 270 -20.01 41.86 -20.15
N LYS A 271 -20.99 41.05 -19.76
CA LYS A 271 -20.97 39.61 -20.03
C LYS A 271 -22.35 39.08 -20.43
N ILE A 272 -22.35 38.18 -21.41
CA ILE A 272 -23.52 37.38 -21.79
C ILE A 272 -23.20 35.92 -21.45
N CYS A 273 -23.95 35.33 -20.53
CA CYS A 273 -23.68 33.99 -20.02
C CYS A 273 -24.13 32.87 -20.97
N TYR A 274 -23.78 31.63 -20.60
CA TYR A 274 -24.08 30.43 -21.37
C TYR A 274 -25.57 30.33 -21.75
N ASP A 275 -25.84 29.95 -23.00
CA ASP A 275 -27.18 29.74 -23.57
C ASP A 275 -28.17 30.93 -23.45
N ALA A 276 -27.71 32.14 -23.10
CA ALA A 276 -28.59 33.26 -22.71
C ALA A 276 -29.69 33.60 -23.74
N PHE A 277 -29.38 33.51 -25.03
CA PHE A 277 -30.26 33.74 -26.18
C PHE A 277 -30.25 32.55 -27.16
N LYS A 278 -29.99 31.34 -26.65
CA LYS A 278 -30.03 30.12 -27.47
C LYS A 278 -31.45 29.91 -28.03
N GLU A 279 -31.54 29.50 -29.28
CA GLU A 279 -32.80 29.25 -30.00
C GLU A 279 -33.70 30.51 -30.13
N CYS A 280 -33.12 31.71 -30.04
CA CYS A 280 -33.79 32.96 -30.44
C CYS A 280 -33.76 33.10 -31.98
N ASN A 281 -34.51 32.26 -32.68
CA ASN A 281 -34.41 32.08 -34.13
C ASN A 281 -34.75 33.32 -34.97
N SER A 282 -35.48 34.30 -34.41
CA SER A 282 -35.81 35.57 -35.07
C SER A 282 -34.85 36.72 -34.72
N LEU A 283 -33.88 36.49 -33.82
CA LEU A 283 -33.05 37.57 -33.28
C LEU A 283 -32.08 38.07 -34.35
N SER A 284 -32.34 39.27 -34.86
CA SER A 284 -31.58 39.84 -35.97
C SER A 284 -30.87 41.15 -35.60
N GLN A 285 -31.28 41.82 -34.53
CA GLN A 285 -30.72 43.11 -34.10
C GLN A 285 -30.34 43.09 -32.61
N VAL A 286 -29.11 43.48 -32.29
CA VAL A 286 -28.65 43.65 -30.91
C VAL A 286 -27.92 44.98 -30.77
N SER A 287 -28.39 45.84 -29.88
CA SER A 287 -27.60 46.98 -29.41
C SER A 287 -26.64 46.49 -28.33
N TRP A 288 -25.37 46.34 -28.68
CA TRP A 288 -24.39 45.58 -27.89
C TRP A 288 -23.92 46.23 -26.57
N GLY A 289 -24.15 47.52 -26.38
CA GLY A 289 -23.57 48.25 -25.24
C GLY A 289 -22.04 48.10 -25.17
N ASN A 290 -21.52 47.74 -23.99
CA ASN A 290 -20.09 47.54 -23.73
C ASN A 290 -19.75 46.08 -23.40
N VAL A 291 -20.42 45.11 -24.04
CA VAL A 291 -20.14 43.68 -23.81
C VAL A 291 -18.67 43.36 -24.12
N GLU A 292 -18.01 42.69 -23.17
CA GLU A 292 -16.62 42.27 -23.25
C GLU A 292 -16.48 40.77 -23.50
N THR A 293 -17.46 39.96 -23.05
CA THR A 293 -17.41 38.49 -23.15
C THR A 293 -18.76 37.90 -23.55
N ILE A 294 -18.74 37.01 -24.54
CA ILE A 294 -19.87 36.17 -24.95
C ILE A 294 -19.49 34.72 -24.67
N GLN A 295 -20.21 34.08 -23.74
CA GLN A 295 -19.93 32.70 -23.32
C GLN A 295 -20.50 31.66 -24.30
N SER A 296 -20.14 30.39 -24.06
CA SER A 296 -20.46 29.29 -24.97
C SER A 296 -21.97 29.18 -25.21
N HIS A 297 -22.34 28.92 -26.47
CA HIS A 297 -23.73 28.72 -26.92
C HIS A 297 -24.69 29.90 -26.67
N ALA A 298 -24.21 31.07 -26.24
CA ALA A 298 -25.05 32.21 -25.85
C ALA A 298 -26.06 32.62 -26.93
N PHE A 299 -25.72 32.49 -28.22
CA PHE A 299 -26.56 32.78 -29.37
C PHE A 299 -26.65 31.57 -30.33
N GLU A 300 -26.58 30.34 -29.82
CA GLU A 300 -26.75 29.15 -30.67
C GLU A 300 -28.12 29.18 -31.36
N ASN A 301 -28.15 28.97 -32.69
CA ASN A 301 -29.34 29.02 -33.54
C ASN A 301 -30.06 30.38 -33.60
N ALA A 302 -29.37 31.49 -33.31
CA ALA A 302 -29.95 32.83 -33.42
C ALA A 302 -30.19 33.27 -34.88
N GLY A 303 -31.13 34.19 -35.07
CA GLY A 303 -31.62 34.66 -36.37
C GLY A 303 -30.77 35.70 -37.11
N PHE A 304 -29.50 35.88 -36.74
CA PHE A 304 -28.68 36.95 -37.29
C PHE A 304 -28.47 36.80 -38.80
N VAL A 305 -28.47 37.94 -39.50
CA VAL A 305 -28.11 38.01 -40.93
C VAL A 305 -26.71 38.61 -41.10
N ASP A 306 -26.43 39.69 -40.39
CA ASP A 306 -25.14 40.36 -40.34
C ASP A 306 -24.78 40.67 -38.89
N LEU A 307 -23.51 40.50 -38.52
CA LEU A 307 -23.01 40.79 -37.18
C LEU A 307 -21.87 41.80 -37.23
N THR A 308 -22.03 42.92 -36.52
CA THR A 308 -20.95 43.86 -36.22
C THR A 308 -20.76 43.90 -34.70
N MET A 309 -19.60 43.47 -34.22
CA MET A 309 -19.32 43.34 -32.79
C MET A 309 -18.88 44.69 -32.17
N PRO A 310 -19.14 44.91 -30.86
CA PRO A 310 -18.72 46.14 -30.19
C PRO A 310 -17.19 46.18 -30.00
N VAL A 311 -16.62 47.39 -29.95
CA VAL A 311 -15.17 47.61 -29.73
C VAL A 311 -14.68 47.08 -28.38
N SER A 312 -15.58 46.95 -27.40
CA SER A 312 -15.28 46.40 -26.07
C SER A 312 -15.08 44.89 -26.06
N LEU A 313 -15.46 44.18 -27.12
CA LEU A 313 -15.46 42.72 -27.15
C LEU A 313 -14.03 42.17 -27.10
N LYS A 314 -13.75 41.35 -26.08
CA LYS A 314 -12.46 40.72 -25.82
C LYS A 314 -12.48 39.22 -26.04
N LYS A 315 -13.63 38.56 -25.89
CA LYS A 315 -13.72 37.10 -25.90
C LYS A 315 -15.05 36.59 -26.47
N ILE A 316 -14.96 35.57 -27.34
CA ILE A 316 -16.07 34.76 -27.83
C ILE A 316 -15.72 33.29 -27.54
N ASP A 317 -16.49 32.65 -26.68
CA ASP A 317 -16.27 31.25 -26.28
C ASP A 317 -16.89 30.24 -27.26
N PHE A 318 -16.64 28.95 -26.98
CA PHE A 318 -17.02 27.81 -27.82
C PHE A 318 -18.47 27.84 -28.29
N GLY A 319 -18.68 27.86 -29.61
CA GLY A 319 -19.99 27.74 -30.23
C GLY A 319 -20.96 28.86 -29.85
N ALA A 320 -20.48 30.02 -29.40
CA ALA A 320 -21.32 31.16 -29.03
C ALA A 320 -22.36 31.53 -30.10
N PHE A 321 -22.03 31.37 -31.38
CA PHE A 321 -22.90 31.63 -32.53
C PHE A 321 -23.13 30.35 -33.36
N LYS A 322 -23.06 29.18 -32.72
CA LYS A 322 -23.20 27.91 -33.41
C LYS A 322 -24.56 27.82 -34.10
N GLY A 323 -24.60 27.35 -35.35
CA GLY A 323 -25.87 27.11 -36.04
C GLY A 323 -26.68 28.37 -36.36
N CYS A 324 -26.08 29.56 -36.38
CA CYS A 324 -26.73 30.77 -36.90
C CYS A 324 -26.92 30.65 -38.43
N LEU A 325 -27.93 29.89 -38.85
CA LEU A 325 -28.09 29.44 -40.24
C LEU A 325 -28.35 30.57 -41.24
N ASN A 326 -28.78 31.75 -40.78
CA ASN A 326 -29.04 32.92 -41.62
C ASN A 326 -27.85 33.90 -41.71
N LEU A 327 -26.79 33.67 -40.93
CA LEU A 327 -25.67 34.59 -40.79
C LEU A 327 -24.81 34.59 -42.04
N LYS A 328 -24.74 35.72 -42.74
CA LYS A 328 -24.01 35.90 -44.00
C LYS A 328 -22.69 36.65 -43.82
N LYS A 329 -22.62 37.57 -42.86
CA LYS A 329 -21.42 38.37 -42.62
C LYS A 329 -21.14 38.53 -41.13
N VAL A 330 -19.86 38.43 -40.77
CA VAL A 330 -19.36 38.78 -39.44
C VAL A 330 -18.21 39.78 -39.58
N ASP A 331 -18.33 40.91 -38.90
CA ASP A 331 -17.29 41.92 -38.77
C ASP A 331 -16.75 42.00 -37.33
N LEU A 332 -15.53 41.50 -37.14
CA LEU A 332 -14.80 41.51 -35.86
C LEU A 332 -13.62 42.51 -35.87
N THR A 333 -13.47 43.31 -36.93
CA THR A 333 -12.27 44.15 -37.15
C THR A 333 -12.01 45.14 -36.03
N ALA A 334 -13.08 45.68 -35.43
CA ALA A 334 -13.01 46.66 -34.36
C ALA A 334 -12.78 46.04 -32.96
N SER A 335 -12.86 44.71 -32.83
CA SER A 335 -12.71 44.00 -31.56
C SER A 335 -11.24 43.74 -31.18
N SER A 336 -10.98 43.53 -29.89
CA SER A 336 -9.63 43.19 -29.39
C SER A 336 -9.47 41.70 -29.07
N ILE A 337 -10.21 40.83 -29.77
CA ILE A 337 -10.20 39.39 -29.55
C ILE A 337 -8.82 38.81 -29.93
N LEU A 338 -8.22 38.07 -29.00
CA LEU A 338 -6.97 37.33 -29.23
C LEU A 338 -7.23 35.87 -29.66
N THR A 339 -8.36 35.29 -29.24
CA THR A 339 -8.70 33.88 -29.45
C THR A 339 -10.17 33.74 -29.88
N LEU A 340 -10.43 32.97 -30.95
CA LEU A 340 -11.76 32.87 -31.57
C LEU A 340 -12.31 31.43 -31.63
N ASN A 341 -13.56 31.20 -31.19
CA ASN A 341 -14.18 29.86 -31.10
C ASN A 341 -15.71 29.81 -31.38
N GLY A 342 -16.28 30.72 -32.16
CA GLY A 342 -17.72 31.01 -32.10
C GLY A 342 -18.65 30.38 -33.15
N PHE A 343 -18.19 30.09 -34.37
CA PHE A 343 -19.05 30.13 -35.58
C PHE A 343 -19.34 28.76 -36.24
N TYR A 344 -19.22 27.66 -35.50
CA TYR A 344 -19.50 26.31 -36.01
C TYR A 344 -20.92 26.20 -36.62
N ARG A 345 -21.07 25.59 -37.81
CA ARG A 345 -22.35 25.43 -38.53
C ARG A 345 -23.07 26.73 -38.90
N CYS A 346 -22.35 27.83 -39.10
CA CYS A 346 -22.92 29.01 -39.75
C CYS A 346 -22.94 28.79 -41.28
N GLU A 347 -23.80 27.89 -41.75
CA GLU A 347 -23.76 27.38 -43.14
C GLU A 347 -23.93 28.48 -44.21
N SER A 348 -24.66 29.56 -43.91
CA SER A 348 -24.84 30.70 -44.84
C SER A 348 -23.72 31.74 -44.81
N LEU A 349 -22.67 31.55 -44.00
CA LEU A 349 -21.64 32.56 -43.77
C LEU A 349 -20.76 32.72 -45.02
N LYS A 350 -20.76 33.94 -45.59
CA LYS A 350 -20.03 34.27 -46.84
C LYS A 350 -18.81 35.15 -46.62
N GLN A 351 -18.78 35.91 -45.52
CA GLN A 351 -17.68 36.83 -45.24
C GLN A 351 -17.41 36.91 -43.74
N VAL A 352 -16.14 36.79 -43.37
CA VAL A 352 -15.63 37.02 -42.01
C VAL A 352 -14.48 38.00 -42.07
N LEU A 353 -14.60 39.14 -41.39
CA LEU A 353 -13.53 40.11 -41.24
C LEU A 353 -12.90 39.94 -39.85
N LEU A 354 -11.69 39.37 -39.79
CA LEU A 354 -11.03 38.99 -38.54
C LEU A 354 -10.42 40.19 -37.79
N PRO A 355 -10.26 40.11 -36.45
CA PRO A 355 -9.57 41.13 -35.65
C PRO A 355 -8.08 41.21 -36.00
N GLN A 356 -7.52 42.41 -36.09
CA GLN A 356 -6.10 42.63 -36.45
C GLN A 356 -5.09 42.14 -35.40
N LYS A 357 -5.55 41.87 -34.17
CA LYS A 357 -4.73 41.34 -33.06
C LYS A 357 -4.94 39.84 -32.81
N LEU A 358 -5.73 39.16 -33.64
CA LEU A 358 -6.06 37.76 -33.45
C LEU A 358 -4.78 36.90 -33.49
N GLN A 359 -4.61 36.05 -32.49
CA GLN A 359 -3.45 35.17 -32.33
C GLN A 359 -3.82 33.71 -32.57
N GLU A 360 -5.04 33.30 -32.20
CA GLU A 360 -5.49 31.91 -32.20
C GLU A 360 -6.92 31.72 -32.73
N ILE A 361 -7.09 30.69 -33.58
CA ILE A 361 -8.40 30.15 -33.97
C ILE A 361 -8.54 28.76 -33.35
N GLU A 362 -9.56 28.57 -32.52
CA GLU A 362 -9.77 27.33 -31.75
C GLU A 362 -10.53 26.24 -32.54
N ASN A 363 -10.67 25.08 -31.89
CA ASN A 363 -11.21 23.85 -32.46
C ASN A 363 -12.58 24.05 -33.11
N GLY A 364 -12.68 23.73 -34.40
CA GLY A 364 -13.96 23.77 -35.12
C GLY A 364 -14.60 25.15 -35.30
N CYS A 365 -13.87 26.25 -35.06
CA CYS A 365 -14.43 27.61 -35.05
C CYS A 365 -15.28 27.95 -36.28
N PHE A 366 -14.88 27.54 -37.49
CA PHE A 366 -15.61 27.75 -38.76
C PHE A 366 -15.97 26.43 -39.44
N LYS A 367 -16.04 25.32 -38.69
CA LYS A 367 -16.45 24.05 -39.28
C LYS A 367 -17.89 24.15 -39.81
N ASP A 368 -18.17 23.51 -40.93
CA ASP A 368 -19.48 23.51 -41.62
C ASP A 368 -19.94 24.93 -42.06
N CYS A 369 -19.03 25.92 -42.18
CA CYS A 369 -19.32 27.22 -42.81
C CYS A 369 -19.24 27.10 -44.34
N SER A 370 -20.17 26.32 -44.92
CA SER A 370 -20.07 25.79 -46.28
C SER A 370 -20.11 26.85 -47.40
N GLU A 371 -20.66 28.04 -47.14
CA GLU A 371 -20.76 29.14 -48.10
C GLU A 371 -19.55 30.10 -48.15
N LEU A 372 -18.56 29.95 -47.25
CA LEU A 372 -17.42 30.86 -47.15
C LEU A 372 -16.37 30.53 -48.23
N GLU A 373 -16.15 31.47 -49.17
CA GLU A 373 -15.27 31.27 -50.33
C GLU A 373 -13.80 31.65 -50.09
N GLU A 374 -13.57 32.62 -49.20
CA GLU A 374 -12.25 33.17 -48.85
C GLU A 374 -12.21 33.61 -47.38
N ILE A 375 -11.02 33.60 -46.80
CA ILE A 375 -10.77 34.14 -45.45
C ILE A 375 -9.37 34.76 -45.41
N GLU A 376 -9.28 36.03 -45.02
CA GLU A 376 -7.99 36.72 -44.87
C GLU A 376 -7.51 36.64 -43.42
N PHE A 377 -6.30 36.10 -43.22
CA PHE A 377 -5.71 35.99 -41.89
C PHE A 377 -4.86 37.21 -41.52
N PRO A 378 -4.94 37.72 -40.27
CA PRO A 378 -4.07 38.77 -39.79
C PRO A 378 -2.63 38.26 -39.57
N THR A 379 -1.64 39.14 -39.70
CA THR A 379 -0.22 38.79 -39.54
C THR A 379 0.15 38.26 -38.15
N THR A 380 -0.69 38.54 -37.15
CA THR A 380 -0.50 38.10 -35.75
C THR A 380 -0.92 36.67 -35.50
N LEU A 381 -1.65 36.04 -36.43
CA LEU A 381 -2.13 34.67 -36.29
C LEU A 381 -0.94 33.71 -36.25
N ASN A 382 -0.79 32.99 -35.14
CA ASN A 382 0.30 32.04 -34.93
C ASN A 382 -0.19 30.63 -34.58
N LYS A 383 -1.49 30.47 -34.31
CA LYS A 383 -2.09 29.18 -33.97
C LYS A 383 -3.47 29.02 -34.59
N ILE A 384 -3.68 27.86 -35.20
CA ILE A 384 -4.98 27.34 -35.61
C ILE A 384 -5.13 25.95 -34.99
N SER A 385 -6.35 25.44 -34.88
CA SER A 385 -6.62 24.20 -34.15
C SER A 385 -7.35 23.16 -35.00
N ARG A 386 -7.62 22.01 -34.38
CA ARG A 386 -8.22 20.84 -35.03
C ARG A 386 -9.59 21.20 -35.64
N MET A 387 -9.81 20.79 -36.89
CA MET A 387 -11.06 20.98 -37.64
C MET A 387 -11.53 22.45 -37.79
N SER A 388 -10.69 23.46 -37.54
CA SER A 388 -11.15 24.87 -37.52
C SER A 388 -11.83 25.34 -38.81
N PHE A 389 -11.51 24.74 -39.97
CA PHE A 389 -12.05 25.07 -41.30
C PHE A 389 -12.63 23.83 -42.02
N SER A 390 -13.00 22.78 -41.29
CA SER A 390 -13.53 21.54 -41.87
C SER A 390 -14.87 21.78 -42.57
N ASP A 391 -15.08 21.11 -43.70
CA ASP A 391 -16.31 21.12 -44.49
C ASP A 391 -16.70 22.52 -45.03
N MET A 392 -15.71 23.41 -45.21
CA MET A 392 -15.88 24.68 -45.94
C MET A 392 -15.89 24.43 -47.45
N THR A 393 -16.99 23.85 -47.93
CA THR A 393 -17.06 23.26 -49.29
C THR A 393 -16.85 24.23 -50.45
N LYS A 394 -17.02 25.55 -50.27
CA LYS A 394 -16.79 26.59 -51.29
C LYS A 394 -15.46 27.33 -51.17
N LEU A 395 -14.67 27.07 -50.13
CA LEU A 395 -13.36 27.67 -49.94
C LEU A 395 -12.44 27.31 -51.11
N LYS A 396 -11.86 28.30 -51.81
CA LYS A 396 -11.07 28.08 -53.03
C LYS A 396 -9.56 28.14 -52.80
N GLU A 397 -9.12 29.08 -51.98
CA GLU A 397 -7.72 29.35 -51.70
C GLU A 397 -7.53 29.70 -50.22
N ILE A 398 -6.40 29.26 -49.66
CA ILE A 398 -5.96 29.65 -48.33
C ILE A 398 -4.52 30.17 -48.39
N ASP A 399 -4.32 31.38 -47.90
CA ASP A 399 -3.02 32.04 -47.85
C ASP A 399 -2.55 32.25 -46.40
N PHE A 400 -1.59 31.43 -45.97
CA PHE A 400 -0.90 31.59 -44.69
C PHE A 400 0.36 32.44 -44.79
N SER A 401 0.79 32.92 -45.96
CA SER A 401 2.14 33.50 -46.20
C SER A 401 2.57 34.62 -45.24
N LYS A 402 1.59 35.38 -44.70
CA LYS A 402 1.81 36.49 -43.76
C LYS A 402 1.67 36.11 -42.28
N THR A 403 1.29 34.86 -41.99
CA THR A 403 1.04 34.35 -40.65
C THR A 403 2.30 33.71 -40.05
N MET A 404 2.24 33.38 -38.75
CA MET A 404 3.30 32.67 -38.02
C MET A 404 2.83 31.26 -37.60
N VAL A 405 1.93 30.65 -38.38
CA VAL A 405 1.38 29.32 -38.09
C VAL A 405 2.41 28.24 -38.37
N HIS A 406 2.86 27.55 -37.32
CA HIS A 406 3.87 26.49 -37.40
C HIS A 406 3.31 25.14 -37.87
N VAL A 407 2.06 24.85 -37.56
CA VAL A 407 1.45 23.54 -37.77
C VAL A 407 0.11 23.71 -38.47
N ILE A 408 -0.14 22.93 -39.52
CA ILE A 408 -1.49 22.75 -40.06
C ILE A 408 -2.12 21.55 -39.33
N PRO A 409 -3.09 21.75 -38.42
CA PRO A 409 -3.53 20.72 -37.49
C PRO A 409 -4.40 19.62 -38.09
N ASP A 410 -4.63 18.60 -37.27
CA ASP A 410 -5.52 17.47 -37.55
C ASP A 410 -6.85 17.92 -38.18
N TYR A 411 -7.19 17.36 -39.34
CA TYR A 411 -8.46 17.58 -40.06
C TYR A 411 -8.82 19.06 -40.30
N CYS A 412 -7.86 19.99 -40.27
CA CYS A 412 -8.14 21.43 -40.26
C CYS A 412 -9.01 21.88 -41.45
N PHE A 413 -8.74 21.34 -42.64
CA PHE A 413 -9.46 21.58 -43.90
C PHE A 413 -10.13 20.31 -44.45
N TYR A 414 -10.46 19.34 -43.58
CA TYR A 414 -11.12 18.11 -44.01
C TYR A 414 -12.38 18.43 -44.81
N GLY A 415 -12.58 17.78 -45.96
CA GLY A 415 -13.81 17.94 -46.77
C GLY A 415 -13.94 19.29 -47.49
N CYS A 416 -12.91 20.13 -47.56
CA CYS A 416 -12.92 21.38 -48.34
C CYS A 416 -12.82 21.09 -49.85
N GLN A 417 -13.91 20.60 -50.43
CA GLN A 417 -13.94 20.03 -51.78
C GLN A 417 -13.54 21.00 -52.90
N SER A 418 -13.75 22.30 -52.72
CA SER A 418 -13.39 23.34 -53.70
C SER A 418 -11.99 23.96 -53.50
N LEU A 419 -11.25 23.55 -52.46
CA LEU A 419 -9.94 24.13 -52.15
C LEU A 419 -8.94 23.69 -53.21
N VAL A 420 -8.49 24.63 -54.06
CA VAL A 420 -7.56 24.36 -55.18
C VAL A 420 -6.12 24.63 -54.77
N LYS A 421 -5.90 25.66 -53.94
CA LYS A 421 -4.58 26.22 -53.68
C LYS A 421 -4.37 26.54 -52.20
N VAL A 422 -3.20 26.16 -51.69
CA VAL A 422 -2.76 26.49 -50.33
C VAL A 422 -1.35 27.09 -50.37
N ILE A 423 -1.19 28.28 -49.81
CA ILE A 423 0.10 28.96 -49.67
C ILE A 423 0.52 28.91 -48.20
N LEU A 424 1.64 28.25 -47.90
CA LEU A 424 2.17 28.16 -46.54
C LEU A 424 3.08 29.35 -46.20
N ASN A 425 3.35 29.56 -44.91
CA ASN A 425 4.39 30.49 -44.46
C ASN A 425 5.71 29.77 -44.19
N GLU A 426 6.79 30.55 -44.04
CA GLU A 426 8.12 30.00 -43.76
C GLU A 426 8.24 29.38 -42.35
N ALA A 427 7.33 29.68 -41.41
CA ALA A 427 7.32 29.06 -40.09
C ALA A 427 6.64 27.68 -40.06
N THR A 428 5.83 27.34 -41.09
CA THR A 428 5.11 26.06 -41.16
C THR A 428 6.09 24.91 -41.37
N ASP A 429 6.19 24.03 -40.38
CA ASP A 429 7.11 22.89 -40.39
C ASP A 429 6.42 21.52 -40.39
N SER A 430 5.10 21.48 -40.19
CA SER A 430 4.35 20.23 -40.13
C SER A 430 2.89 20.34 -40.58
N ILE A 431 2.41 19.23 -41.15
CA ILE A 431 1.03 19.04 -41.59
C ILE A 431 0.50 17.76 -40.95
N GLU A 432 -0.47 17.90 -40.06
CA GLU A 432 -1.00 16.83 -39.21
C GLU A 432 -2.04 15.93 -39.93
N ASN A 433 -2.61 14.98 -39.18
CA ASN A 433 -3.38 13.87 -39.75
C ASN A 433 -4.63 14.36 -40.46
N GLY A 434 -4.81 13.93 -41.71
CA GLY A 434 -6.00 14.26 -42.49
C GLY A 434 -6.23 15.75 -42.72
N ALA A 435 -5.23 16.62 -42.52
CA ALA A 435 -5.37 18.07 -42.58
C ALA A 435 -6.10 18.58 -43.84
N PHE A 436 -5.85 17.96 -45.00
CA PHE A 436 -6.48 18.25 -46.29
C PHE A 436 -7.19 17.01 -46.89
N ASN A 437 -7.58 16.05 -46.04
CA ASN A 437 -8.28 14.85 -46.51
C ASN A 437 -9.64 15.22 -47.10
N GLY A 438 -9.93 14.75 -48.31
CA GLY A 438 -11.17 15.05 -49.03
C GLY A 438 -11.18 16.40 -49.72
N CYS A 439 -10.05 17.13 -49.74
CA CYS A 439 -9.88 18.34 -50.57
C CYS A 439 -9.72 17.95 -52.06
N SER A 440 -10.80 17.46 -52.66
CA SER A 440 -10.80 16.83 -53.99
C SER A 440 -10.42 17.73 -55.16
N ALA A 441 -10.31 19.05 -54.95
CA ALA A 441 -9.82 20.01 -55.93
C ALA A 441 -8.36 20.46 -55.70
N LEU A 442 -7.75 20.10 -54.56
CA LEU A 442 -6.43 20.62 -54.16
C LEU A 442 -5.37 20.10 -55.13
N SER A 443 -4.80 21.00 -55.91
CA SER A 443 -3.79 20.70 -56.93
C SER A 443 -2.51 21.53 -56.79
N GLU A 444 -2.52 22.57 -55.94
CA GLU A 444 -1.39 23.49 -55.78
C GLU A 444 -1.07 23.72 -54.29
N LEU A 445 0.16 23.42 -53.89
CA LEU A 445 0.70 23.66 -52.55
C LEU A 445 2.02 24.43 -52.68
N LEU A 446 2.08 25.65 -52.15
CA LEU A 446 3.23 26.56 -52.27
C LEU A 446 3.96 26.73 -50.93
N ASN A 447 5.23 27.15 -50.99
CA ASN A 447 6.10 27.44 -49.84
C ASN A 447 6.36 26.24 -48.90
N CYS A 448 6.48 25.04 -49.44
CA CYS A 448 6.67 23.81 -48.65
C CYS A 448 8.10 23.56 -48.17
N SER A 449 9.07 24.43 -48.47
CA SER A 449 10.50 24.13 -48.26
C SER A 449 10.87 23.85 -46.80
N ASN A 450 10.11 24.39 -45.85
CA ASN A 450 10.35 24.21 -44.41
C ASN A 450 9.53 23.07 -43.80
N ILE A 451 8.68 22.39 -44.58
CA ILE A 451 7.89 21.25 -44.11
C ILE A 451 8.79 20.06 -43.84
N LYS A 452 8.86 19.66 -42.57
CA LYS A 452 9.67 18.56 -42.06
C LYS A 452 8.88 17.28 -41.85
N ILE A 453 7.60 17.39 -41.47
CA ILE A 453 6.76 16.24 -41.13
C ILE A 453 5.39 16.37 -41.78
N VAL A 454 4.95 15.30 -42.44
CA VAL A 454 3.60 15.15 -42.95
C VAL A 454 3.03 13.85 -42.37
N TYR A 455 1.92 13.97 -41.65
CA TYR A 455 1.28 12.87 -40.94
C TYR A 455 0.28 12.10 -41.81
N ALA A 456 -0.31 11.05 -41.23
CA ALA A 456 -1.23 10.12 -41.87
C ALA A 456 -2.35 10.83 -42.64
N ASP A 457 -2.64 10.35 -43.85
CA ASP A 457 -3.77 10.80 -44.67
C ASP A 457 -3.84 12.32 -44.93
N ALA A 458 -2.79 13.10 -44.65
CA ALA A 458 -2.79 14.57 -44.72
C ALA A 458 -3.32 15.11 -46.05
N PHE A 459 -3.04 14.41 -47.16
CA PHE A 459 -3.45 14.75 -48.52
C PHE A 459 -4.27 13.64 -49.20
N LYS A 460 -4.94 12.79 -48.41
CA LYS A 460 -5.80 11.72 -48.94
C LYS A 460 -6.95 12.33 -49.76
N ASP A 461 -7.28 11.69 -50.88
CA ASP A 461 -8.35 12.13 -51.79
C ASP A 461 -8.16 13.57 -52.31
N THR A 462 -6.91 13.97 -52.57
CA THR A 462 -6.53 15.24 -53.22
C THR A 462 -5.96 15.02 -54.63
N LYS A 463 -5.94 16.08 -55.44
CA LYS A 463 -5.32 16.08 -56.79
C LYS A 463 -3.87 16.53 -56.80
N LEU A 464 -3.28 16.80 -55.62
CA LEU A 464 -1.95 17.42 -55.49
C LEU A 464 -0.86 16.60 -56.17
N PHE A 465 -1.07 15.29 -56.22
CA PHE A 465 -0.13 14.34 -56.81
C PHE A 465 -0.68 13.64 -58.06
N ASP A 466 -1.76 14.14 -58.64
CA ASP A 466 -2.28 13.68 -59.93
C ASP A 466 -1.25 14.03 -61.01
N GLY A 467 -0.83 13.03 -61.79
CA GLY A 467 0.16 13.23 -62.86
C GLY A 467 1.62 13.21 -62.40
N ALA A 468 1.93 12.92 -61.13
CA ALA A 468 3.31 12.62 -60.72
C ALA A 468 3.77 11.28 -61.31
N THR A 469 4.26 11.31 -62.55
CA THR A 469 4.71 10.13 -63.32
C THR A 469 6.15 9.73 -63.02
N ASP A 470 6.86 10.50 -62.20
CA ASP A 470 8.25 10.24 -61.87
C ASP A 470 8.38 8.93 -61.09
N LYS A 471 9.25 8.04 -61.58
CA LYS A 471 9.61 6.78 -60.92
C LYS A 471 10.57 7.09 -59.77
N GLY A 472 10.05 7.64 -58.67
CA GLY A 472 10.88 8.07 -57.54
C GLY A 472 10.08 8.54 -56.31
N PRO A 473 10.77 9.13 -55.30
CA PRO A 473 10.12 9.67 -54.13
C PRO A 473 9.35 10.95 -54.47
N VAL A 474 8.10 11.00 -54.04
CA VAL A 474 7.25 12.20 -54.10
C VAL A 474 7.41 12.94 -52.78
N MET A 475 7.87 14.19 -52.84
CA MET A 475 8.27 14.98 -51.68
C MET A 475 7.27 16.12 -51.40
N VAL A 476 7.03 16.37 -50.11
CA VAL A 476 6.39 17.61 -49.61
C VAL A 476 7.38 18.25 -48.64
N GLY A 477 8.09 19.28 -49.10
CA GLY A 477 9.27 19.76 -48.37
C GLY A 477 10.34 18.67 -48.24
N SER A 478 10.77 18.37 -47.02
CA SER A 478 11.66 17.25 -46.70
C SER A 478 10.93 15.97 -46.27
N ALA A 479 9.60 15.93 -46.34
CA ALA A 479 8.81 14.71 -46.08
C ALA A 479 8.62 13.89 -47.36
N MET A 480 8.99 12.60 -47.32
CA MET A 480 8.74 11.65 -48.40
C MET A 480 7.32 11.10 -48.26
N TYR A 481 6.40 11.66 -49.04
CA TYR A 481 4.97 11.37 -48.95
C TYR A 481 4.61 10.00 -49.53
N ARG A 482 5.16 9.65 -50.70
CA ARG A 482 4.99 8.34 -51.34
C ARG A 482 6.17 8.02 -52.26
N TYR A 483 6.28 6.77 -52.71
CA TYR A 483 7.28 6.35 -53.69
C TYR A 483 6.60 5.70 -54.90
N ASN A 484 6.76 6.29 -56.09
CA ASN A 484 6.04 5.90 -57.32
C ASN A 484 6.81 4.92 -58.23
N GLY A 485 7.98 4.42 -57.80
CA GLY A 485 8.82 3.48 -58.54
C GLY A 485 8.93 2.09 -57.91
N THR A 486 9.70 1.20 -58.54
CA THR A 486 10.14 -0.08 -57.97
C THR A 486 11.58 0.05 -57.47
N ILE A 487 11.88 -0.53 -56.30
CA ILE A 487 13.26 -0.67 -55.82
C ILE A 487 13.79 -2.02 -56.32
N GLU A 488 14.69 -2.00 -57.31
CA GLU A 488 15.30 -3.21 -57.89
C GLU A 488 16.47 -3.75 -57.03
N ASP A 489 17.12 -2.86 -56.28
CA ASP A 489 18.22 -3.21 -55.39
C ASP A 489 17.73 -3.93 -54.13
N LYS A 490 18.57 -4.84 -53.62
CA LYS A 490 18.31 -5.50 -52.33
C LYS A 490 18.40 -4.55 -51.14
N GLU A 491 18.93 -3.35 -51.34
CA GLU A 491 19.12 -2.35 -50.29
C GLU A 491 18.63 -0.98 -50.77
N TYR A 492 17.93 -0.26 -49.91
CA TYR A 492 17.55 1.13 -50.15
C TYR A 492 18.19 2.07 -49.11
N THR A 493 18.70 3.21 -49.55
CA THR A 493 19.22 4.26 -48.65
C THR A 493 18.32 5.48 -48.73
N VAL A 494 17.74 5.87 -47.60
CA VAL A 494 16.93 7.09 -47.50
C VAL A 494 17.87 8.30 -47.67
N PRO A 495 17.60 9.23 -48.61
CA PRO A 495 18.44 10.41 -48.80
C PRO A 495 18.58 11.27 -47.53
N SER A 496 19.74 11.91 -47.34
CA SER A 496 20.06 12.68 -46.11
C SER A 496 19.19 13.90 -45.87
N GLY A 497 18.55 14.44 -46.90
CA GLY A 497 17.62 15.57 -46.79
C GLY A 497 16.20 15.17 -46.38
N VAL A 498 15.90 13.87 -46.22
CA VAL A 498 14.55 13.39 -45.89
C VAL A 498 14.38 13.33 -44.37
N THR A 499 13.41 14.07 -43.85
CA THR A 499 13.11 14.19 -42.42
C THR A 499 11.88 13.38 -42.00
N CYS A 500 11.06 12.92 -42.94
CA CYS A 500 9.85 12.16 -42.64
C CYS A 500 9.62 11.09 -43.71
N LEU A 501 9.34 9.86 -43.27
CA LEU A 501 8.78 8.79 -44.08
C LEU A 501 7.29 8.73 -43.77
N CYS A 502 6.43 9.15 -44.69
CA CYS A 502 4.99 9.17 -44.45
C CYS A 502 4.37 7.76 -44.45
N ASP A 503 3.09 7.71 -44.08
CA ASP A 503 2.33 6.47 -44.03
C ASP A 503 2.38 5.68 -45.33
N GLY A 504 2.61 4.37 -45.21
CA GLY A 504 2.61 3.47 -46.37
C GLY A 504 3.72 3.70 -47.40
N VAL A 505 4.68 4.61 -47.16
CA VAL A 505 5.65 5.05 -48.19
C VAL A 505 6.45 3.91 -48.83
N PHE A 506 6.82 2.88 -48.06
CA PHE A 506 7.47 1.66 -48.55
C PHE A 506 6.58 0.41 -48.41
N ALA A 507 5.26 0.56 -48.33
CA ALA A 507 4.37 -0.59 -48.28
C ALA A 507 4.51 -1.46 -49.55
N ASN A 508 4.64 -2.77 -49.36
CA ASN A 508 4.81 -3.80 -50.39
C ASN A 508 6.16 -3.80 -51.13
N PHE A 509 7.17 -3.05 -50.65
CA PHE A 509 8.50 -3.09 -51.26
C PHE A 509 9.29 -4.35 -50.88
N ASN A 510 10.17 -4.79 -51.78
CA ASN A 510 10.82 -6.09 -51.71
C ASN A 510 12.30 -6.06 -51.32
N PHE A 511 12.79 -4.96 -50.73
CA PHE A 511 14.19 -4.83 -50.31
C PHE A 511 14.50 -5.68 -49.07
N GLN A 512 15.77 -6.11 -48.94
CA GLN A 512 16.28 -6.87 -47.79
C GLN A 512 16.76 -5.97 -46.65
N ALA A 513 17.23 -4.77 -46.98
CA ALA A 513 17.74 -3.80 -46.02
C ALA A 513 17.34 -2.37 -46.40
N ILE A 514 17.09 -1.55 -45.39
CA ILE A 514 16.91 -0.11 -45.53
C ILE A 514 17.86 0.64 -44.60
N LYS A 515 18.63 1.59 -45.15
CA LYS A 515 19.47 2.52 -44.39
C LYS A 515 18.71 3.82 -44.19
N LEU A 516 18.26 4.04 -42.95
CA LEU A 516 17.64 5.29 -42.52
C LEU A 516 18.73 6.34 -42.26
N ASN A 517 18.48 7.60 -42.60
CA ASN A 517 19.43 8.69 -42.39
C ASN A 517 19.28 9.32 -40.99
N ASP A 518 20.34 9.98 -40.49
CA ASP A 518 20.36 10.58 -39.15
C ASP A 518 19.52 11.86 -39.01
N GLY A 519 19.03 12.45 -40.10
CA GLY A 519 18.11 13.60 -40.10
C GLY A 519 16.62 13.20 -40.00
N LEU A 520 16.30 11.91 -39.99
CA LEU A 520 14.92 11.41 -39.99
C LEU A 520 14.23 11.62 -38.63
N LEU A 521 13.08 12.28 -38.61
CA LEU A 521 12.32 12.64 -37.41
C LEU A 521 11.10 11.76 -37.18
N TYR A 522 10.49 11.26 -38.27
CA TYR A 522 9.19 10.57 -38.24
C TYR A 522 9.12 9.42 -39.25
N ILE A 523 8.57 8.28 -38.83
CA ILE A 523 8.22 7.15 -39.69
C ILE A 523 6.74 6.82 -39.45
N GLY A 524 5.91 6.97 -40.49
CA GLY A 524 4.46 6.84 -40.42
C GLY A 524 3.94 5.42 -40.26
N ASP A 525 2.63 5.31 -40.03
CA ASP A 525 1.94 4.03 -39.95
C ASP A 525 2.00 3.31 -41.31
N ARG A 526 2.12 1.99 -41.26
CA ARG A 526 2.22 1.12 -42.45
C ARG A 526 3.42 1.42 -43.35
N ALA A 527 4.38 2.26 -42.93
CA ALA A 527 5.52 2.64 -43.76
C ALA A 527 6.27 1.41 -44.31
N PHE A 528 6.30 0.30 -43.59
CA PHE A 528 6.94 -0.95 -43.99
C PHE A 528 5.96 -2.12 -44.18
N ASP A 529 4.65 -1.86 -44.34
CA ASP A 529 3.66 -2.94 -44.52
C ASP A 529 4.05 -3.88 -45.66
N ASN A 530 3.91 -5.19 -45.44
CA ASN A 530 4.23 -6.24 -46.41
C ASN A 530 5.66 -6.16 -47.01
N CYS A 531 6.63 -5.56 -46.31
CA CYS A 531 8.04 -5.64 -46.67
C CYS A 531 8.60 -7.04 -46.34
N THR A 532 8.19 -8.06 -47.10
CA THR A 532 8.38 -9.47 -46.71
C THR A 532 9.84 -9.92 -46.65
N ASN A 533 10.75 -9.23 -47.33
CA ASN A 533 12.18 -9.54 -47.38
C ASN A 533 13.04 -8.73 -46.42
N LEU A 534 12.50 -7.71 -45.74
CA LEU A 534 13.25 -6.86 -44.82
C LEU A 534 13.76 -7.70 -43.63
N VAL A 535 15.08 -7.79 -43.45
CA VAL A 535 15.71 -8.69 -42.46
C VAL A 535 15.91 -8.02 -41.10
N SER A 536 16.32 -6.75 -41.12
CA SER A 536 16.62 -5.96 -39.92
C SER A 536 16.25 -4.50 -40.11
N LEU A 537 15.82 -3.85 -39.03
CA LEU A 537 15.52 -2.42 -39.02
C LEU A 537 16.29 -1.72 -37.88
N SER A 538 17.01 -0.65 -38.21
CA SER A 538 17.74 0.18 -37.25
C SER A 538 17.19 1.59 -37.27
N ILE A 539 16.52 2.00 -36.20
CA ILE A 539 15.91 3.33 -36.02
C ILE A 539 16.96 4.33 -35.54
N PRO A 540 17.24 5.41 -36.29
CA PRO A 540 18.16 6.48 -35.88
C PRO A 540 17.74 7.18 -34.58
N GLY A 541 18.69 7.88 -33.95
CA GLY A 541 18.46 8.61 -32.70
C GLY A 541 17.52 9.82 -32.83
N SER A 542 17.39 10.37 -34.02
CA SER A 542 16.56 11.54 -34.34
C SER A 542 15.07 11.24 -34.50
N VAL A 543 14.71 9.98 -34.74
CA VAL A 543 13.31 9.57 -34.96
C VAL A 543 12.56 9.58 -33.63
N ASN A 544 11.42 10.27 -33.54
CA ASN A 544 10.62 10.33 -32.31
C ASN A 544 9.39 9.41 -32.35
N TYR A 545 8.97 9.03 -33.56
CA TYR A 545 7.80 8.19 -33.79
C TYR A 545 8.06 7.20 -34.93
N VAL A 546 7.70 5.94 -34.69
CA VAL A 546 7.65 4.87 -35.69
C VAL A 546 6.27 4.23 -35.62
N GLY A 547 5.48 4.37 -36.67
CA GLY A 547 4.16 3.78 -36.77
C GLY A 547 4.19 2.25 -36.87
N GLY A 548 3.04 1.62 -36.63
CA GLY A 548 2.90 0.17 -36.74
C GLY A 548 3.05 -0.30 -38.17
N SER A 549 3.59 -1.50 -38.40
CA SER A 549 3.65 -2.12 -39.72
C SER A 549 3.30 -3.62 -39.63
N ALA A 550 2.77 -4.20 -40.69
CA ALA A 550 2.33 -5.59 -40.72
C ALA A 550 3.12 -6.44 -41.73
N ASN A 551 3.23 -7.73 -41.45
CA ASN A 551 3.71 -8.75 -42.40
C ASN A 551 5.15 -8.57 -42.91
N CYS A 552 6.06 -7.99 -42.12
CA CYS A 552 7.50 -8.03 -42.40
C CYS A 552 8.08 -9.42 -42.07
N LYS A 553 7.75 -10.43 -42.88
CA LYS A 553 7.97 -11.86 -42.59
C LYS A 553 9.42 -12.28 -42.37
N SER A 554 10.40 -11.50 -42.83
CA SER A 554 11.84 -11.77 -42.64
C SER A 554 12.47 -10.93 -41.52
N LEU A 555 11.72 -10.03 -40.89
CA LEU A 555 12.26 -9.07 -39.91
C LEU A 555 12.53 -9.79 -38.58
N THR A 556 13.81 -10.09 -38.34
CA THR A 556 14.28 -10.86 -37.17
C THR A 556 15.04 -10.03 -36.16
N ALA A 557 15.57 -8.86 -36.55
CA ALA A 557 16.34 -7.98 -35.68
C ALA A 557 15.85 -6.54 -35.74
N PHE A 558 15.66 -5.93 -34.57
CA PHE A 558 15.24 -4.54 -34.42
C PHE A 558 16.22 -3.80 -33.51
N THR A 559 16.71 -2.64 -33.95
CA THR A 559 17.64 -1.82 -33.17
C THR A 559 17.12 -0.39 -33.05
N VAL A 560 17.04 0.12 -31.84
CA VAL A 560 16.76 1.52 -31.54
C VAL A 560 18.07 2.17 -31.10
N GLN A 561 18.58 3.12 -31.88
CA GLN A 561 19.83 3.81 -31.57
C GLN A 561 19.66 4.82 -30.43
N THR A 562 20.80 5.26 -29.87
CA THR A 562 20.84 6.34 -28.88
C THR A 562 20.29 7.62 -29.52
N GLY A 563 19.47 8.34 -28.78
CA GLY A 563 18.86 9.59 -29.24
C GLY A 563 18.29 10.37 -28.08
N ASP A 564 17.89 11.60 -28.34
CA ASP A 564 17.24 12.45 -27.35
C ASP A 564 15.78 12.00 -27.14
N GLY A 565 15.27 12.20 -25.92
CA GLY A 565 13.88 11.89 -25.58
C GLY A 565 13.51 10.39 -25.54
N GLN A 566 12.22 10.11 -25.66
CA GLN A 566 11.65 8.77 -25.71
C GLN A 566 11.13 8.49 -27.14
N LEU A 567 11.16 7.22 -27.56
CA LEU A 567 10.64 6.80 -28.87
C LEU A 567 9.23 6.21 -28.71
N SER A 568 8.26 6.70 -29.48
CA SER A 568 7.00 5.98 -29.69
C SER A 568 7.18 4.94 -30.79
N LEU A 569 6.94 3.67 -30.45
CA LEU A 569 7.15 2.53 -31.34
C LEU A 569 5.85 1.73 -31.49
N GLY A 570 5.29 1.76 -32.69
CA GLY A 570 4.14 0.99 -33.10
C GLY A 570 4.46 -0.50 -33.31
N GLU A 571 3.39 -1.29 -33.40
CA GLU A 571 3.47 -2.74 -33.50
C GLU A 571 3.93 -3.20 -34.90
N PHE A 572 4.93 -4.09 -34.96
CA PHE A 572 5.34 -4.78 -36.19
C PHE A 572 4.66 -6.16 -36.35
N SER A 573 3.33 -6.18 -36.41
CA SER A 573 2.52 -7.41 -36.40
C SER A 573 2.93 -8.42 -37.48
N GLY A 574 2.98 -9.71 -37.12
CA GLY A 574 3.39 -10.78 -38.04
C GLY A 574 4.90 -10.86 -38.35
N SER A 575 5.73 -10.02 -37.73
CA SER A 575 7.18 -10.02 -37.89
C SER A 575 7.86 -10.93 -36.86
N PRO A 576 8.75 -11.87 -37.25
CA PRO A 576 9.37 -12.81 -36.33
C PRO A 576 10.61 -12.21 -35.63
N ILE A 577 10.44 -11.10 -34.89
CA ILE A 577 11.55 -10.43 -34.21
C ILE A 577 12.10 -11.34 -33.09
N LYS A 578 13.35 -11.75 -33.27
CA LYS A 578 14.13 -12.60 -32.35
C LYS A 578 15.10 -11.81 -31.50
N LYS A 579 15.59 -10.66 -32.00
CA LYS A 579 16.57 -9.81 -31.32
C LYS A 579 16.10 -8.36 -31.27
N LEU A 580 16.09 -7.78 -30.08
CA LEU A 580 15.83 -6.36 -29.85
C LEU A 580 17.00 -5.70 -29.13
N THR A 581 17.53 -4.62 -29.71
CA THR A 581 18.52 -3.75 -29.05
C THR A 581 17.88 -2.39 -28.77
N LEU A 582 17.68 -2.04 -27.50
CA LEU A 582 17.10 -0.76 -27.07
C LEU A 582 18.16 0.13 -26.46
N LYS A 583 18.55 1.23 -27.14
CA LYS A 583 19.52 2.19 -26.59
C LYS A 583 18.90 3.48 -26.03
N ARG A 584 17.57 3.62 -26.04
CA ARG A 584 16.82 4.70 -25.36
C ARG A 584 15.42 4.21 -24.97
N ASN A 585 14.74 4.94 -24.08
CA ASN A 585 13.43 4.53 -23.55
C ASN A 585 12.34 4.59 -24.62
N LEU A 586 11.36 3.68 -24.54
CA LEU A 586 10.14 3.73 -25.35
C LEU A 586 8.97 4.34 -24.55
N THR A 587 7.94 4.80 -25.27
CA THR A 587 6.64 5.23 -24.70
C THR A 587 5.53 4.18 -24.87
N SER A 588 5.80 3.08 -25.57
CA SER A 588 4.80 2.10 -26.04
C SER A 588 5.14 0.67 -25.59
N SER A 589 4.13 -0.14 -25.31
CA SER A 589 4.31 -1.57 -24.97
C SER A 589 4.86 -2.38 -26.16
N CYS A 590 5.69 -3.38 -25.84
CA CYS A 590 6.29 -4.30 -26.79
C CYS A 590 5.67 -5.72 -26.74
N ASN A 591 4.41 -5.84 -26.32
CA ASN A 591 3.65 -7.11 -26.21
C ASN A 591 3.31 -7.81 -27.54
N TRP A 592 3.88 -7.32 -28.64
CA TRP A 592 3.70 -7.85 -29.98
C TRP A 592 4.94 -8.61 -30.48
N MET A 593 5.92 -8.88 -29.61
CA MET A 593 7.17 -9.61 -29.92
C MET A 593 7.24 -11.02 -29.28
N PRO A 594 6.31 -11.95 -29.54
CA PRO A 594 6.31 -13.26 -28.86
C PRO A 594 7.48 -14.17 -29.24
N LYS A 595 8.20 -13.88 -30.32
CA LYS A 595 9.38 -14.65 -30.77
C LYS A 595 10.71 -14.07 -30.27
N LEU A 596 10.68 -13.09 -29.36
CA LEU A 596 11.88 -12.43 -28.86
C LEU A 596 12.72 -13.42 -28.04
N GLU A 597 13.94 -13.73 -28.51
CA GLU A 597 14.90 -14.65 -27.87
C GLU A 597 16.00 -13.88 -27.12
N SER A 598 16.35 -12.67 -27.59
CA SER A 598 17.44 -11.84 -27.06
C SER A 598 17.05 -10.37 -26.93
N LEU A 599 17.24 -9.81 -25.73
CA LEU A 599 17.00 -8.41 -25.41
C LEU A 599 18.28 -7.74 -24.89
N ILE A 600 18.74 -6.71 -25.60
CA ILE A 600 19.90 -5.90 -25.21
C ILE A 600 19.42 -4.51 -24.81
N ILE A 601 19.69 -4.13 -23.56
CA ILE A 601 19.31 -2.85 -22.98
C ILE A 601 20.54 -1.95 -22.83
N GLY A 602 20.56 -0.85 -23.57
CA GLY A 602 21.64 0.13 -23.58
C GLY A 602 21.64 1.06 -22.36
N LYS A 603 22.81 1.68 -22.13
CA LYS A 603 23.11 2.53 -20.96
C LYS A 603 22.15 3.72 -20.74
N GLU A 604 21.53 4.27 -21.80
CA GLU A 604 20.62 5.43 -21.67
C GLU A 604 19.17 5.04 -21.34
N VAL A 605 18.83 3.75 -21.38
CA VAL A 605 17.50 3.26 -20.96
C VAL A 605 17.43 3.34 -19.44
N LYS A 606 16.49 4.10 -18.89
CA LYS A 606 16.30 4.30 -17.44
C LYS A 606 15.23 3.38 -16.87
N THR A 607 14.18 3.13 -17.66
CA THR A 607 13.02 2.36 -17.23
C THR A 607 12.47 1.52 -18.38
N LEU A 608 12.00 0.32 -18.04
CA LEU A 608 11.16 -0.52 -18.91
C LEU A 608 9.69 -0.50 -18.44
N TRP A 609 9.36 0.27 -17.41
CA TRP A 609 7.98 0.45 -16.92
C TRP A 609 7.13 1.12 -18.00
N GLY A 610 5.98 0.51 -18.33
CA GLY A 610 5.11 0.91 -19.45
C GLY A 610 5.43 0.26 -20.80
N ASN A 611 6.62 -0.35 -20.95
CA ASN A 611 7.06 -1.00 -22.19
C ASN A 611 6.80 -2.53 -22.17
N SER A 612 5.72 -2.97 -21.51
CA SER A 612 5.42 -4.39 -21.20
C SER A 612 5.85 -5.36 -22.32
N PHE A 613 6.58 -6.40 -21.92
CA PHE A 613 7.05 -7.51 -22.77
C PHE A 613 6.41 -8.84 -22.35
N GLU A 614 5.23 -8.81 -21.73
CA GLU A 614 4.54 -9.99 -21.19
C GLU A 614 4.38 -11.11 -22.23
N SER A 615 4.23 -10.78 -23.52
CA SER A 615 4.14 -11.77 -24.61
C SER A 615 5.46 -12.49 -24.92
N SER A 616 6.61 -11.95 -24.50
CA SER A 616 7.94 -12.38 -24.92
C SER A 616 8.44 -13.60 -24.14
N GLU A 617 7.63 -14.66 -24.10
CA GLU A 617 7.89 -15.88 -23.32
C GLU A 617 9.14 -16.66 -23.79
N ASN A 618 9.61 -16.42 -25.01
CA ASN A 618 10.83 -17.02 -25.57
C ASN A 618 12.13 -16.31 -25.16
N LEU A 619 12.06 -15.28 -24.30
CA LEU A 619 13.22 -14.49 -23.92
C LEU A 619 14.19 -15.33 -23.06
N VAL A 620 15.27 -15.80 -23.68
CA VAL A 620 16.30 -16.63 -23.04
C VAL A 620 17.58 -15.86 -22.70
N ASN A 621 17.87 -14.76 -23.43
CA ASN A 621 19.07 -13.96 -23.24
C ASN A 621 18.72 -12.50 -22.92
N LEU A 622 19.17 -12.01 -21.75
CA LEU A 622 19.01 -10.62 -21.33
C LEU A 622 20.38 -9.97 -21.07
N GLU A 623 20.68 -8.91 -21.79
CA GLU A 623 21.92 -8.15 -21.61
C GLU A 623 21.61 -6.72 -21.16
N LEU A 624 22.04 -6.36 -19.96
CA LEU A 624 21.97 -4.99 -19.44
C LEU A 624 23.37 -4.38 -19.55
N LEU A 625 23.59 -3.48 -20.51
CA LEU A 625 24.91 -2.90 -20.75
C LEU A 625 25.41 -2.07 -19.56
N ASP A 626 26.73 -2.00 -19.41
CA ASP A 626 27.39 -1.29 -18.30
C ASP A 626 26.92 0.16 -18.17
N SER A 627 26.49 0.53 -16.96
CA SER A 627 26.08 1.89 -16.61
C SER A 627 26.09 2.10 -15.10
N ASP A 628 26.45 3.31 -14.68
CA ASP A 628 26.31 3.81 -13.32
C ASP A 628 24.85 4.15 -12.95
N LYS A 629 23.97 4.28 -13.94
CA LYS A 629 22.53 4.55 -13.75
C LYS A 629 21.79 3.26 -13.40
N LYS A 630 20.91 3.34 -12.40
CA LYS A 630 20.00 2.24 -12.05
C LYS A 630 18.94 2.03 -13.14
N LEU A 631 18.56 0.78 -13.38
CA LEU A 631 17.46 0.39 -14.28
C LEU A 631 16.25 -0.11 -13.51
N SER A 632 15.07 0.40 -13.83
CA SER A 632 13.80 -0.24 -13.44
C SER A 632 13.35 -1.25 -14.51
N LEU A 633 13.29 -2.53 -14.14
CA LEU A 633 13.01 -3.64 -15.07
C LEU A 633 11.54 -3.78 -15.49
N GLY A 634 10.59 -3.25 -14.70
CA GLY A 634 9.16 -3.35 -15.01
C GLY A 634 8.63 -4.78 -15.17
N THR A 635 7.58 -4.97 -15.99
CA THR A 635 6.99 -6.29 -16.29
C THR A 635 7.73 -6.97 -17.44
N LEU A 636 8.83 -7.64 -17.12
CA LEU A 636 9.56 -8.53 -18.03
C LEU A 636 9.27 -10.01 -17.69
N PRO A 637 9.08 -10.91 -18.68
CA PRO A 637 8.91 -12.34 -18.45
C PRO A 637 10.26 -13.02 -18.11
N ILE A 638 10.88 -12.62 -16.99
CA ILE A 638 12.24 -13.05 -16.61
C ILE A 638 12.35 -14.50 -16.14
N ASN A 639 11.23 -15.22 -16.00
CA ASN A 639 11.23 -16.62 -15.60
C ASN A 639 11.98 -17.53 -16.58
N HIS A 640 11.96 -17.21 -17.89
CA HIS A 640 12.54 -18.02 -18.96
C HIS A 640 13.99 -17.64 -19.30
N VAL A 641 14.50 -16.56 -18.71
CA VAL A 641 15.85 -16.06 -18.99
C VAL A 641 16.89 -17.05 -18.45
N GLN A 642 17.70 -17.61 -19.35
CA GLN A 642 18.74 -18.59 -19.07
C GLN A 642 20.12 -17.93 -18.92
N SER A 643 20.36 -16.83 -19.63
CA SER A 643 21.58 -16.03 -19.57
C SER A 643 21.28 -14.57 -19.26
N LEU A 644 21.94 -14.03 -18.23
CA LEU A 644 21.87 -12.64 -17.84
C LEU A 644 23.27 -12.02 -17.72
N TYR A 645 23.50 -10.96 -18.48
CA TYR A 645 24.58 -10.01 -18.21
C TYR A 645 24.00 -8.80 -17.45
N LEU A 646 24.37 -8.66 -16.18
CA LEU A 646 23.97 -7.58 -15.29
C LEU A 646 25.09 -6.54 -15.25
N GLY A 647 25.15 -5.62 -16.22
CA GLY A 647 26.16 -4.55 -16.27
C GLY A 647 25.87 -3.34 -15.37
N ARG A 648 24.70 -3.28 -14.73
CA ARG A 648 24.28 -2.14 -13.91
C ARG A 648 23.31 -2.52 -12.81
N ASN A 649 23.22 -1.67 -11.79
CA ASN A 649 22.26 -1.82 -10.70
C ASN A 649 20.82 -1.79 -11.21
N ILE A 650 19.95 -2.60 -10.61
CA ILE A 650 18.51 -2.59 -10.86
C ILE A 650 17.76 -2.06 -9.64
N CYS A 651 16.77 -1.20 -9.86
CA CYS A 651 15.87 -0.69 -8.81
C CYS A 651 14.45 -1.19 -9.09
N ASP A 652 13.80 -1.76 -8.07
CA ASP A 652 12.47 -2.40 -8.10
C ASP A 652 12.34 -3.77 -8.79
N LEU A 653 12.50 -4.84 -8.00
CA LEU A 653 11.65 -6.05 -8.09
C LEU A 653 10.38 -5.92 -7.19
N LYS A 654 10.10 -4.72 -6.64
CA LYS A 654 9.01 -4.50 -5.69
C LYS A 654 7.65 -4.51 -6.40
N SER A 655 7.03 -5.68 -6.51
CA SER A 655 5.57 -5.74 -6.54
C SER A 655 5.04 -5.47 -5.14
N SER A 656 4.12 -4.52 -5.04
CA SER A 656 3.44 -3.99 -3.86
C SER A 656 2.53 -4.97 -3.11
N LYS A 657 2.73 -6.29 -3.23
CA LYS A 657 1.99 -7.30 -2.46
C LYS A 657 2.94 -8.08 -1.55
N LYS A 658 2.73 -7.91 -0.24
CA LYS A 658 3.29 -8.77 0.80
C LYS A 658 2.86 -10.22 0.51
N GLY A 659 3.81 -11.07 0.15
CA GLY A 659 3.59 -12.51 0.03
C GLY A 659 2.99 -12.90 -1.32
N GLU A 660 3.75 -13.69 -2.07
CA GLU A 660 3.39 -14.43 -3.28
C GLU A 660 3.37 -13.69 -4.64
N LEU A 661 4.21 -14.23 -5.53
CA LEU A 661 4.05 -14.32 -6.99
C LEU A 661 4.42 -13.10 -7.87
N PHE A 662 5.72 -12.79 -7.98
CA PHE A 662 6.33 -12.41 -9.26
C PHE A 662 7.76 -12.98 -9.40
N SER A 663 8.12 -13.22 -10.65
CA SER A 663 9.25 -13.98 -11.20
C SER A 663 10.62 -13.54 -10.72
N SER A 664 11.28 -14.33 -9.88
CA SER A 664 12.74 -14.37 -9.84
C SER A 664 13.28 -14.93 -11.15
N PHE A 665 14.56 -14.76 -11.42
CA PHE A 665 15.24 -15.44 -12.53
C PHE A 665 15.29 -16.96 -12.27
N LYS A 666 14.21 -17.70 -12.58
CA LYS A 666 14.03 -19.13 -12.21
C LYS A 666 14.84 -20.10 -13.06
N GLU A 667 14.91 -19.86 -14.37
CA GLU A 667 15.65 -20.70 -15.32
C GLU A 667 17.10 -20.22 -15.55
N LEU A 668 17.55 -19.21 -14.81
CA LEU A 668 18.86 -18.61 -15.00
C LEU A 668 19.98 -19.59 -14.63
N SER A 669 20.72 -20.05 -15.64
CA SER A 669 21.88 -20.93 -15.48
C SER A 669 23.21 -20.17 -15.55
N LEU A 670 23.24 -19.01 -16.22
CA LEU A 670 24.44 -18.19 -16.39
C LEU A 670 24.19 -16.74 -15.98
N LEU A 671 24.79 -16.31 -14.88
CA LEU A 671 24.82 -14.91 -14.42
C LEU A 671 26.23 -14.34 -14.57
N THR A 672 26.37 -13.27 -15.36
CA THR A 672 27.58 -12.44 -15.41
C THR A 672 27.30 -11.08 -14.81
N ILE A 673 28.10 -10.66 -13.85
CA ILE A 673 27.97 -9.37 -13.15
C ILE A 673 29.04 -8.42 -13.70
N GLY A 674 28.63 -7.25 -14.20
CA GLY A 674 29.52 -6.21 -14.68
C GLY A 674 30.11 -5.34 -13.56
N GLU A 675 31.15 -4.58 -13.87
CA GLU A 675 31.96 -3.84 -12.88
C GLU A 675 31.23 -2.68 -12.21
N MET A 676 30.12 -2.21 -12.79
CA MET A 676 29.33 -1.08 -12.29
C MET A 676 28.25 -1.49 -11.28
N VAL A 677 28.07 -2.79 -11.01
CA VAL A 677 27.09 -3.29 -10.03
C VAL A 677 27.67 -3.18 -8.62
N ASP A 678 26.96 -2.45 -7.74
CA ASP A 678 27.33 -2.28 -6.33
C ASP A 678 26.41 -3.03 -5.36
N SER A 679 25.27 -3.54 -5.83
CA SER A 679 24.27 -4.20 -5.00
C SER A 679 23.43 -5.20 -5.78
N ILE A 680 23.09 -6.31 -5.13
CA ILE A 680 22.11 -7.30 -5.60
C ILE A 680 20.81 -7.09 -4.84
N CYS A 681 19.69 -6.96 -5.55
CA CYS A 681 18.39 -6.69 -4.94
C CYS A 681 17.76 -7.92 -4.27
N ASP A 682 16.73 -7.69 -3.46
CA ASP A 682 15.96 -8.73 -2.80
C ASP A 682 15.33 -9.70 -3.82
N TYR A 683 15.24 -10.98 -3.47
CA TYR A 683 14.59 -12.06 -4.24
C TYR A 683 15.11 -12.29 -5.67
N PHE A 684 16.27 -11.73 -6.05
CA PHE A 684 16.85 -11.74 -7.41
C PHE A 684 16.71 -13.09 -8.17
N ALA A 685 17.21 -14.16 -7.57
CA ALA A 685 17.17 -15.54 -8.08
C ALA A 685 16.57 -16.51 -7.04
N TYR A 686 15.51 -16.07 -6.34
CA TYR A 686 14.78 -16.90 -5.38
C TYR A 686 14.25 -18.20 -6.00
N ASN A 687 14.45 -19.34 -5.34
CA ASN A 687 14.11 -20.69 -5.82
C ASN A 687 14.68 -21.06 -7.21
N ASN A 688 15.80 -20.44 -7.62
CA ASN A 688 16.48 -20.83 -8.86
C ASN A 688 17.23 -22.15 -8.66
N THR A 689 16.68 -23.25 -9.21
CA THR A 689 17.32 -24.58 -9.11
C THR A 689 18.31 -24.86 -10.25
N LYS A 690 18.62 -23.89 -11.13
CA LYS A 690 19.49 -24.08 -12.29
C LYS A 690 20.90 -23.49 -12.10
N LEU A 691 21.05 -22.58 -11.15
CA LEU A 691 22.32 -21.91 -10.87
C LEU A 691 23.31 -22.85 -10.17
N GLU A 692 24.41 -23.20 -10.83
CA GLU A 692 25.43 -24.13 -10.31
C GLU A 692 26.64 -23.43 -9.67
N THR A 693 27.00 -22.25 -10.19
CA THR A 693 28.13 -21.45 -9.73
C THR A 693 27.72 -19.99 -9.62
N LEU A 694 28.06 -19.34 -8.51
CA LEU A 694 27.80 -17.93 -8.27
C LEU A 694 29.10 -17.27 -7.79
N ASN A 695 29.66 -16.42 -8.64
CA ASN A 695 30.80 -15.60 -8.31
C ASN A 695 30.35 -14.14 -8.19
N ILE A 696 30.39 -13.61 -6.97
CA ILE A 696 29.98 -12.23 -6.70
C ILE A 696 31.25 -11.36 -6.74
N ASP A 697 31.71 -11.03 -7.94
CA ASP A 697 32.90 -10.19 -8.19
C ASP A 697 32.56 -8.69 -8.28
N GLY A 698 33.57 -7.84 -8.48
CA GLY A 698 33.38 -6.41 -8.77
C GLY A 698 33.15 -5.52 -7.55
N LYS A 699 32.35 -4.45 -7.71
CA LYS A 699 32.10 -3.42 -6.68
C LYS A 699 30.95 -3.75 -5.72
N ILE A 700 30.46 -5.00 -5.71
CA ILE A 700 29.30 -5.38 -4.90
C ILE A 700 29.59 -5.21 -3.41
N THR A 701 28.77 -4.40 -2.73
CA THR A 701 28.83 -4.14 -1.29
C THR A 701 27.66 -4.75 -0.53
N TYR A 702 26.56 -5.06 -1.20
CA TYR A 702 25.30 -5.50 -0.58
C TYR A 702 24.64 -6.65 -1.35
N VAL A 703 24.22 -7.71 -0.63
CA VAL A 703 23.37 -8.79 -1.15
C VAL A 703 22.02 -8.78 -0.43
N GLY A 704 20.95 -8.58 -1.19
CA GLY A 704 19.59 -8.40 -0.68
C GLY A 704 18.92 -9.63 -0.07
N LYS A 705 17.76 -9.39 0.55
CA LYS A 705 16.96 -10.39 1.26
C LYS A 705 16.55 -11.52 0.31
N SER A 706 16.81 -12.76 0.72
CA SER A 706 16.44 -13.97 -0.07
C SER A 706 16.93 -13.95 -1.52
N ALA A 707 17.97 -13.17 -1.85
CA ALA A 707 18.43 -12.96 -3.22
C ALA A 707 18.76 -14.28 -3.97
N PHE A 708 19.31 -15.27 -3.28
CA PHE A 708 19.66 -16.58 -3.84
C PHE A 708 19.11 -17.74 -2.98
N ALA A 709 18.06 -17.49 -2.20
CA ALA A 709 17.49 -18.52 -1.36
C ALA A 709 16.86 -19.63 -2.22
N GLY A 710 17.06 -20.90 -1.84
CA GLY A 710 16.56 -22.05 -2.58
C GLY A 710 17.37 -22.40 -3.83
N ALA A 711 18.58 -21.84 -4.00
CA ALA A 711 19.49 -22.23 -5.09
C ALA A 711 20.19 -23.57 -4.81
N VAL A 712 19.39 -24.65 -4.81
CA VAL A 712 19.78 -25.98 -4.34
C VAL A 712 20.95 -26.61 -5.11
N ASN A 713 21.20 -26.20 -6.35
CA ASN A 713 22.27 -26.75 -7.19
C ASN A 713 23.59 -25.96 -7.11
N LEU A 714 23.63 -24.88 -6.31
CA LEU A 714 24.84 -24.07 -6.13
C LEU A 714 25.91 -24.86 -5.37
N ARG A 715 27.04 -25.16 -6.03
CA ARG A 715 28.15 -25.95 -5.43
C ARG A 715 29.19 -25.09 -4.73
N THR A 716 29.46 -23.90 -5.25
CA THR A 716 30.49 -22.99 -4.73
C THR A 716 29.95 -21.58 -4.58
N LEU A 717 30.19 -20.98 -3.41
CA LEU A 717 29.88 -19.58 -3.13
C LEU A 717 31.15 -18.81 -2.76
N LYS A 718 31.49 -17.80 -3.57
CA LYS A 718 32.61 -16.88 -3.32
C LYS A 718 32.10 -15.44 -3.28
N LEU A 719 32.21 -14.81 -2.11
CA LEU A 719 31.94 -13.38 -1.95
C LEU A 719 33.21 -12.57 -2.28
N SER A 720 33.08 -11.51 -3.09
CA SER A 720 34.20 -10.59 -3.34
C SER A 720 34.62 -9.82 -2.09
N SER A 721 35.83 -9.27 -2.14
CA SER A 721 36.40 -8.45 -1.07
C SER A 721 35.54 -7.25 -0.65
N ASN A 722 34.67 -6.76 -1.53
CA ASN A 722 33.90 -5.53 -1.33
C ASN A 722 32.57 -5.74 -0.59
N VAL A 723 32.08 -6.98 -0.45
CA VAL A 723 30.78 -7.26 0.18
C VAL A 723 30.85 -6.88 1.67
N LYS A 724 29.98 -5.95 2.10
CA LYS A 724 29.89 -5.43 3.46
C LYS A 724 28.72 -6.01 4.24
N LYS A 725 27.62 -6.32 3.56
CA LYS A 725 26.39 -6.82 4.19
C LYS A 725 25.74 -7.92 3.36
N VAL A 726 25.35 -8.99 4.05
CA VAL A 726 24.47 -10.05 3.54
C VAL A 726 23.17 -10.02 4.34
N ASP A 727 22.05 -9.79 3.64
CA ASP A 727 20.74 -9.59 4.27
C ASP A 727 19.97 -10.89 4.57
N VAL A 728 18.83 -10.76 5.22
CA VAL A 728 18.03 -11.88 5.76
C VAL A 728 17.79 -12.96 4.71
N SER A 729 18.18 -14.19 5.05
CA SER A 729 17.98 -15.38 4.20
C SER A 729 18.61 -15.30 2.80
N ALA A 730 19.56 -14.39 2.54
CA ALA A 730 20.12 -14.19 1.20
C ALA A 730 20.60 -15.49 0.52
N PHE A 731 21.18 -16.41 1.28
CA PHE A 731 21.66 -17.71 0.83
C PHE A 731 21.02 -18.87 1.63
N TRP A 732 19.75 -18.74 2.00
CA TRP A 732 19.03 -19.81 2.70
C TRP A 732 18.79 -21.02 1.79
N GLY A 733 18.97 -22.24 2.30
CA GLY A 733 18.59 -23.48 1.59
C GLY A 733 19.53 -23.89 0.44
N LEU A 734 20.82 -23.54 0.51
CA LEU A 734 21.83 -24.02 -0.43
C LEU A 734 22.25 -25.47 -0.10
N GLU A 735 21.42 -26.43 -0.50
CA GLU A 735 21.55 -27.82 -0.06
C GLU A 735 22.82 -28.54 -0.53
N ASN A 736 23.27 -28.30 -1.77
CA ASN A 736 24.45 -28.97 -2.35
C ASN A 736 25.75 -28.15 -2.26
N LEU A 737 25.83 -27.20 -1.32
CA LEU A 737 26.99 -26.33 -1.19
C LEU A 737 28.21 -27.12 -0.66
N GLU A 738 29.28 -27.17 -1.45
CA GLU A 738 30.53 -27.86 -1.16
C GLU A 738 31.60 -26.93 -0.59
N SER A 739 31.56 -25.64 -0.95
CA SER A 739 32.49 -24.63 -0.43
C SER A 739 31.86 -23.25 -0.29
N VAL A 740 32.22 -22.54 0.79
CA VAL A 740 31.82 -21.17 1.05
C VAL A 740 33.05 -20.34 1.44
N THR A 741 33.26 -19.22 0.74
CA THR A 741 34.29 -18.24 1.06
C THR A 741 33.64 -16.90 1.37
N LEU A 742 33.62 -16.55 2.66
CA LEU A 742 33.23 -15.24 3.15
C LEU A 742 34.44 -14.30 3.09
N ASN A 743 34.24 -13.05 2.66
CA ASN A 743 35.35 -12.09 2.54
C ASN A 743 35.69 -11.43 3.89
N ASP A 744 36.96 -11.07 4.08
CA ASP A 744 37.46 -10.40 5.30
C ASP A 744 36.82 -9.02 5.56
N GLY A 745 36.17 -8.42 4.56
CA GLY A 745 35.51 -7.12 4.65
C GLY A 745 34.04 -7.16 5.09
N LEU A 746 33.46 -8.35 5.29
CA LEU A 746 32.05 -8.55 5.64
C LEU A 746 31.75 -8.12 7.09
N GLU A 747 30.96 -7.07 7.25
CA GLU A 747 30.68 -6.46 8.56
C GLU A 747 29.40 -7.01 9.21
N ASN A 748 28.38 -7.34 8.40
CA ASN A 748 27.04 -7.70 8.87
C ASN A 748 26.54 -9.01 8.22
N ILE A 749 26.16 -9.96 9.07
CA ILE A 749 25.48 -11.22 8.68
C ILE A 749 24.10 -11.24 9.35
N GLU A 750 23.05 -11.04 8.57
CA GLU A 750 21.67 -10.98 9.07
C GLU A 750 21.06 -12.36 9.32
N ALA A 751 19.82 -12.39 9.85
CA ALA A 751 19.15 -13.63 10.23
C ALA A 751 19.01 -14.63 9.07
N SER A 752 19.30 -15.91 9.35
CA SER A 752 19.20 -17.03 8.39
C SER A 752 20.00 -16.88 7.09
N SER A 753 20.95 -15.95 7.01
CA SER A 753 21.70 -15.63 5.79
C SER A 753 22.38 -16.84 5.15
N PHE A 754 22.89 -17.79 5.95
CA PHE A 754 23.60 -19.00 5.53
C PHE A 754 23.05 -20.26 6.21
N ALA A 755 21.72 -20.37 6.36
CA ALA A 755 21.08 -21.54 6.94
C ALA A 755 20.88 -22.66 5.90
N PHE A 756 21.35 -23.88 6.20
CA PHE A 756 21.45 -24.99 5.24
C PHE A 756 20.72 -26.29 5.65
N ASN A 757 20.00 -26.31 6.78
CA ASN A 757 19.10 -27.40 7.18
C ASN A 757 19.74 -28.82 7.14
N ASN A 758 21.03 -28.94 7.45
CA ASN A 758 21.82 -30.18 7.51
C ASN A 758 21.96 -30.94 6.18
N LYS A 759 21.75 -30.27 5.05
CA LYS A 759 21.90 -30.89 3.72
C LYS A 759 23.31 -30.78 3.14
N ASN A 760 24.06 -29.77 3.57
CA ASN A 760 25.42 -29.51 3.10
C ASN A 760 26.48 -30.34 3.85
N THR A 761 27.72 -30.34 3.36
CA THR A 761 28.91 -30.81 4.11
C THR A 761 30.12 -29.94 3.73
N LEU A 762 30.54 -29.07 4.66
CA LEU A 762 31.60 -28.10 4.43
C LEU A 762 32.91 -28.52 5.13
N PRO A 763 34.08 -28.25 4.55
CA PRO A 763 35.35 -28.54 5.21
C PRO A 763 35.59 -27.62 6.42
N TYR A 764 35.24 -26.34 6.31
CA TYR A 764 35.43 -25.32 7.34
C TYR A 764 34.45 -24.17 7.12
N ILE A 765 34.18 -23.41 8.18
CA ILE A 765 33.57 -22.09 8.10
C ILE A 765 34.47 -21.10 8.82
N TYR A 766 34.95 -20.11 8.09
CA TYR A 766 35.70 -18.97 8.61
C TYR A 766 34.76 -17.78 8.76
N ILE A 767 34.51 -17.35 10.00
CA ILE A 767 33.76 -16.12 10.24
C ILE A 767 34.72 -14.92 10.09
N PRO A 768 34.42 -13.94 9.23
CA PRO A 768 35.33 -12.82 8.96
C PRO A 768 35.61 -11.95 10.18
N LYS A 769 36.84 -11.45 10.30
CA LYS A 769 37.31 -10.65 11.47
C LYS A 769 36.55 -9.34 11.69
N THR A 770 35.91 -8.83 10.65
CA THR A 770 35.13 -7.59 10.67
C THR A 770 33.71 -7.80 11.22
N VAL A 771 33.24 -9.04 11.34
CA VAL A 771 31.92 -9.37 11.91
C VAL A 771 31.96 -9.22 13.43
N LYS A 772 31.18 -8.27 13.96
CA LYS A 772 31.01 -8.06 15.41
C LYS A 772 29.79 -8.77 15.98
N THR A 773 28.73 -8.89 15.19
CA THR A 773 27.45 -9.48 15.59
C THR A 773 26.92 -10.38 14.48
N MET A 774 26.19 -11.44 14.86
CA MET A 774 25.51 -12.33 13.91
C MET A 774 24.02 -12.41 14.21
N GLY A 775 23.20 -12.38 13.15
CA GLY A 775 21.75 -12.49 13.25
C GLY A 775 21.26 -13.88 13.68
N ALA A 776 19.98 -13.96 14.06
CA ALA A 776 19.37 -15.20 14.50
C ALA A 776 19.39 -16.28 13.40
N SER A 777 19.71 -17.52 13.77
CA SER A 777 19.79 -18.67 12.84
C SER A 777 20.73 -18.46 11.64
N ALA A 778 21.68 -17.52 11.70
CA ALA A 778 22.54 -17.15 10.57
C ALA A 778 23.22 -18.33 9.88
N PHE A 779 23.60 -19.36 10.64
CA PHE A 779 24.30 -20.57 10.22
C PHE A 779 23.57 -21.84 10.75
N LEU A 780 22.23 -21.83 10.74
CA LEU A 780 21.41 -22.95 11.18
C LEU A 780 21.61 -24.20 10.32
N GLY A 781 21.79 -25.35 10.97
CA GLY A 781 21.81 -26.66 10.31
C GLY A 781 22.99 -26.80 9.36
N ILE A 782 24.20 -26.64 9.88
CA ILE A 782 25.43 -26.76 9.09
C ILE A 782 26.19 -28.01 9.48
N LYS A 783 26.60 -28.81 8.51
CA LYS A 783 27.61 -29.85 8.73
C LYS A 783 28.98 -29.35 8.31
N CYS A 784 29.92 -29.24 9.25
CA CYS A 784 31.29 -28.87 8.92
C CYS A 784 32.33 -29.54 9.84
N LYS A 785 33.58 -29.68 9.39
CA LYS A 785 34.63 -30.26 10.26
C LYS A 785 35.06 -29.30 11.38
N LYS A 786 35.01 -27.99 11.12
CA LYS A 786 35.46 -26.95 12.04
C LYS A 786 34.82 -25.60 11.75
N VAL A 787 34.35 -24.93 12.80
CA VAL A 787 33.99 -23.51 12.77
C VAL A 787 35.13 -22.69 13.38
N VAL A 788 35.56 -21.64 12.68
CA VAL A 788 36.63 -20.74 13.12
C VAL A 788 36.04 -19.36 13.39
N PHE A 789 35.96 -19.01 14.67
CA PHE A 789 35.51 -17.70 15.15
C PHE A 789 36.69 -16.72 15.25
N PRO A 790 36.52 -15.45 14.84
CA PRO A 790 37.57 -14.44 14.92
C PRO A 790 37.61 -13.79 16.31
N GLU A 791 38.78 -13.31 16.71
CA GLU A 791 38.88 -12.32 17.78
C GLU A 791 38.33 -10.97 17.28
N GLY A 792 37.39 -10.38 18.01
CA GLY A 792 36.61 -9.20 17.64
C GLY A 792 35.10 -9.46 17.55
N LEU A 793 34.68 -10.73 17.52
CA LEU A 793 33.28 -11.12 17.56
C LEU A 793 32.70 -10.92 18.97
N GLU A 794 31.63 -10.13 19.09
CA GLU A 794 31.06 -9.75 20.39
C GLU A 794 29.73 -10.47 20.70
N VAL A 795 28.90 -10.73 19.68
CA VAL A 795 27.54 -11.32 19.88
C VAL A 795 27.27 -12.44 18.88
N ILE A 796 26.83 -13.58 19.40
CA ILE A 796 26.25 -14.68 18.60
C ILE A 796 24.74 -14.70 18.85
N GLY A 797 23.95 -14.45 17.80
CA GLY A 797 22.50 -14.30 17.88
C GLY A 797 21.74 -15.61 18.14
N HIS A 798 20.43 -15.48 18.40
CA HIS A 798 19.55 -16.58 18.77
C HIS A 798 19.62 -17.76 17.79
N ASN A 799 19.97 -18.96 18.26
CA ASN A 799 20.11 -20.17 17.43
C ASN A 799 21.06 -20.01 16.23
N ALA A 800 21.99 -19.05 16.24
CA ALA A 800 22.82 -18.74 15.07
C ALA A 800 23.58 -19.96 14.51
N PHE A 801 24.01 -20.88 15.36
CA PHE A 801 24.65 -22.16 15.00
C PHE A 801 23.85 -23.35 15.54
N SER A 802 22.53 -23.22 15.67
CA SER A 802 21.71 -24.35 16.09
C SER A 802 21.81 -25.49 15.07
N ASN A 803 21.74 -26.73 15.56
CA ASN A 803 21.85 -27.95 14.77
C ASN A 803 23.16 -28.05 13.96
N VAL A 804 24.26 -27.45 14.44
CA VAL A 804 25.58 -27.56 13.78
C VAL A 804 26.21 -28.92 14.08
N GLN A 805 26.75 -29.60 13.06
CA GLN A 805 27.49 -30.85 13.22
C GLN A 805 28.99 -30.57 13.04
N THR A 806 29.75 -30.52 14.14
CA THR A 806 31.20 -30.25 14.17
C THR A 806 31.88 -30.97 15.33
N ASP A 807 33.15 -31.36 15.20
CA ASP A 807 33.84 -32.10 16.27
C ASP A 807 34.17 -31.21 17.48
N SER A 808 34.62 -29.97 17.25
CA SER A 808 34.95 -29.05 18.32
C SER A 808 34.68 -27.60 17.98
N ILE A 809 34.48 -26.79 19.02
CA ILE A 809 34.31 -25.34 18.96
C ILE A 809 35.22 -24.67 19.98
N VAL A 810 35.90 -23.62 19.55
CA VAL A 810 36.68 -22.72 20.42
C VAL A 810 36.07 -21.33 20.32
N LEU A 811 35.56 -20.81 21.44
CA LEU A 811 34.97 -19.47 21.49
C LEU A 811 36.07 -18.41 21.67
N PRO A 812 36.01 -17.28 20.94
CA PRO A 812 37.02 -16.23 21.04
C PRO A 812 36.84 -15.43 22.32
N SER A 813 37.91 -14.78 22.80
CA SER A 813 37.90 -14.07 24.09
C SER A 813 36.98 -12.84 24.15
N THR A 814 36.52 -12.40 22.99
CA THR A 814 35.81 -11.14 22.76
C THR A 814 34.28 -11.25 22.88
N ILE A 815 33.74 -12.46 23.05
CA ILE A 815 32.30 -12.70 23.19
C ILE A 815 31.77 -12.06 24.47
N LYS A 816 30.79 -11.17 24.29
CA LYS A 816 30.04 -10.49 25.37
C LYS A 816 28.70 -11.16 25.63
N TYR A 817 28.05 -11.69 24.59
CA TYR A 817 26.72 -12.30 24.69
C TYR A 817 26.57 -13.52 23.76
N LEU A 818 25.99 -14.58 24.32
CA LEU A 818 25.49 -15.75 23.60
C LEU A 818 23.97 -15.81 23.80
N HIS A 819 23.21 -16.18 22.76
CA HIS A 819 21.76 -16.39 22.82
C HIS A 819 21.41 -17.77 22.27
N GLU A 820 21.29 -18.82 23.10
CA GLU A 820 20.93 -20.18 22.65
C GLU A 820 21.73 -20.65 21.41
N SER A 821 23.02 -20.29 21.36
CA SER A 821 23.73 -20.13 20.08
C SER A 821 24.00 -21.45 19.36
N PHE A 822 24.17 -22.54 20.11
CA PHE A 822 24.61 -23.85 19.64
C PHE A 822 23.63 -24.97 20.03
N SER A 823 22.35 -24.64 20.23
CA SER A 823 21.32 -25.62 20.60
C SER A 823 21.20 -26.77 19.59
N PHE A 824 20.74 -27.94 20.02
CA PHE A 824 20.49 -29.12 19.16
C PHE A 824 21.69 -29.60 18.32
N SER A 825 22.91 -29.29 18.74
CA SER A 825 24.09 -29.46 17.89
C SER A 825 24.84 -30.77 18.15
N GLY A 826 25.60 -31.20 17.15
CA GLY A 826 26.46 -32.38 17.18
C GLY A 826 27.87 -32.11 17.68
N ILE A 827 28.05 -31.18 18.62
CA ILE A 827 29.37 -30.75 19.09
C ILE A 827 29.92 -31.75 20.10
N LYS A 828 31.17 -32.22 19.93
CA LYS A 828 31.80 -33.16 20.89
C LYS A 828 32.61 -32.46 21.97
N TYR A 829 33.29 -31.36 21.64
CA TYR A 829 34.19 -30.64 22.53
C TYR A 829 34.00 -29.12 22.43
N VAL A 830 33.84 -28.44 23.56
CA VAL A 830 33.72 -26.99 23.62
C VAL A 830 34.81 -26.40 24.51
N ASP A 831 35.56 -25.44 23.99
CA ASP A 831 36.45 -24.57 24.77
C ASP A 831 35.83 -23.18 24.88
N ALA A 832 35.21 -22.91 26.03
CA ALA A 832 34.67 -21.61 26.42
C ALA A 832 35.55 -20.93 27.48
N SER A 833 36.79 -21.39 27.70
CA SER A 833 37.67 -20.85 28.76
C SER A 833 38.01 -19.37 28.58
N ARG A 834 37.90 -18.85 27.36
CA ARG A 834 38.33 -17.50 26.97
C ARG A 834 37.26 -16.43 27.15
N ILE A 835 35.98 -16.81 27.18
CA ILE A 835 34.88 -15.83 27.27
C ILE A 835 34.72 -15.35 28.72
N LYS A 836 34.04 -14.22 28.92
CA LYS A 836 33.79 -13.63 30.25
C LYS A 836 32.30 -13.38 30.53
N CYS A 837 31.42 -14.13 29.87
CA CYS A 837 29.97 -14.00 29.96
C CYS A 837 29.30 -15.36 30.24
N ASN A 838 28.00 -15.32 30.57
CA ASN A 838 27.20 -16.52 30.74
C ASN A 838 26.94 -17.21 29.40
N LEU A 839 26.71 -18.53 29.47
CA LEU A 839 26.46 -19.36 28.29
C LEU A 839 25.03 -19.21 27.74
N ASN A 840 24.06 -18.82 28.58
CA ASN A 840 22.67 -18.49 28.21
C ASN A 840 22.00 -19.59 27.37
N SER A 841 22.00 -20.80 27.91
CA SER A 841 21.36 -21.98 27.34
C SER A 841 21.88 -22.30 25.94
N SER A 842 23.17 -22.03 25.69
CA SER A 842 23.73 -22.19 24.35
C SER A 842 23.99 -23.64 23.98
N PHE A 843 24.06 -24.54 24.95
CA PHE A 843 24.49 -25.93 24.71
C PHE A 843 23.42 -26.97 24.99
N TYR A 844 22.16 -26.60 25.18
CA TYR A 844 21.09 -27.59 25.34
C TYR A 844 20.92 -28.47 24.09
N GLU A 845 20.49 -29.71 24.29
CA GLU A 845 20.32 -30.75 23.28
C GLU A 845 21.59 -31.08 22.47
N ASN A 846 22.78 -30.85 23.04
CA ASN A 846 24.05 -31.29 22.47
C ASN A 846 24.38 -32.74 22.87
N ARG A 847 23.65 -33.70 22.28
CA ARG A 847 23.72 -35.13 22.63
C ARG A 847 25.11 -35.75 22.60
N TYR A 848 26.00 -35.21 21.77
CA TYR A 848 27.37 -35.70 21.57
C TYR A 848 28.43 -34.96 22.38
N LEU A 849 28.07 -33.94 23.17
CA LEU A 849 29.01 -33.15 23.96
C LEU A 849 29.63 -34.00 25.06
N LYS A 850 30.92 -34.31 24.91
CA LYS A 850 31.69 -35.13 25.86
C LYS A 850 32.36 -34.29 26.94
N LYS A 851 32.84 -33.11 26.56
CA LYS A 851 33.58 -32.21 27.46
C LYS A 851 33.39 -30.76 27.05
N ILE A 852 33.16 -29.91 28.05
CA ILE A 852 33.18 -28.46 27.94
C ILE A 852 34.18 -27.89 28.95
N ILE A 853 35.00 -26.92 28.51
CA ILE A 853 35.83 -26.10 29.40
C ILE A 853 35.05 -24.81 29.65
N LEU A 854 34.56 -24.63 30.87
CA LEU A 854 33.75 -23.47 31.26
C LEU A 854 34.59 -22.17 31.37
N PRO A 855 33.96 -20.99 31.24
CA PRO A 855 34.63 -19.71 31.48
C PRO A 855 35.15 -19.61 32.91
N VAL A 856 36.42 -19.25 33.08
CA VAL A 856 37.06 -19.12 34.41
C VAL A 856 36.77 -17.78 35.09
N GLU A 857 36.41 -16.76 34.31
CA GLU A 857 36.01 -15.43 34.78
C GLU A 857 34.61 -15.09 34.21
N GLY A 858 33.80 -14.35 34.96
CA GLY A 858 32.54 -13.78 34.46
C GLY A 858 31.32 -14.73 34.34
N LEU A 859 31.50 -16.05 34.41
CA LEU A 859 30.38 -17.01 34.54
C LEU A 859 29.76 -16.92 35.94
N ASN A 860 28.60 -16.28 36.05
CA ASN A 860 27.90 -16.11 37.32
C ASN A 860 26.72 -17.09 37.48
N SER A 861 26.17 -17.58 36.37
CA SER A 861 25.04 -18.51 36.38
C SER A 861 25.12 -19.52 35.25
N LEU A 862 24.76 -20.77 35.53
CA LEU A 862 24.31 -21.71 34.51
C LEU A 862 22.80 -21.51 34.38
N THR A 863 22.31 -21.07 33.22
CA THR A 863 20.90 -20.72 33.02
C THR A 863 20.04 -21.95 32.78
N GLU A 864 18.72 -21.75 32.71
CA GLU A 864 17.74 -22.83 32.52
C GLU A 864 18.11 -23.72 31.33
N ASN A 865 18.11 -25.03 31.51
CA ASN A 865 18.42 -26.02 30.46
C ASN A 865 19.85 -25.99 29.87
N GLU A 866 20.84 -25.32 30.46
CA GLU A 866 22.17 -25.09 29.84
C GLU A 866 22.82 -26.32 29.17
N PHE A 867 22.76 -27.48 29.84
CA PHE A 867 23.23 -28.77 29.32
C PHE A 867 22.12 -29.81 29.30
N TRP A 868 20.86 -29.39 29.20
CA TRP A 868 19.74 -30.31 29.09
C TRP A 868 19.92 -31.23 27.88
N TYR A 869 19.74 -32.54 28.07
CA TYR A 869 19.86 -33.56 27.02
C TYR A 869 21.27 -33.67 26.39
N CYS A 870 22.32 -33.25 27.11
CA CYS A 870 23.72 -33.52 26.78
C CYS A 870 24.14 -34.93 27.21
N THR A 871 23.59 -35.96 26.54
CA THR A 871 23.70 -37.38 26.93
C THR A 871 25.10 -37.98 26.92
N SER A 872 26.12 -37.27 26.42
CA SER A 872 27.52 -37.69 26.40
C SER A 872 28.39 -37.00 27.45
N LEU A 873 27.85 -36.03 28.21
CA LEU A 873 28.61 -35.23 29.15
C LEU A 873 28.76 -36.01 30.46
N GLU A 874 29.98 -36.47 30.75
CA GLU A 874 30.30 -37.35 31.89
C GLU A 874 30.86 -36.60 33.10
N ASN A 875 31.57 -35.49 32.88
CA ASN A 875 32.20 -34.70 33.94
C ASN A 875 32.18 -33.22 33.55
N ILE A 876 32.06 -32.34 34.56
CA ILE A 876 32.15 -30.90 34.36
C ILE A 876 32.84 -30.24 35.57
N ASP A 877 33.82 -29.39 35.28
CA ASP A 877 34.52 -28.60 36.29
C ASP A 877 33.82 -27.24 36.44
N LEU A 878 33.18 -27.00 37.59
CA LEU A 878 32.49 -25.74 37.87
C LEU A 878 33.47 -24.65 38.37
N PRO A 879 33.45 -23.42 37.79
CA PRO A 879 34.36 -22.36 38.19
C PRO A 879 33.96 -21.69 39.51
N LYS A 880 34.95 -21.19 40.27
CA LYS A 880 34.76 -20.50 41.56
C LYS A 880 33.97 -19.17 41.47
N THR A 881 33.64 -18.71 40.28
CA THR A 881 32.85 -17.50 40.02
C THR A 881 31.35 -17.78 39.99
N LEU A 882 30.95 -19.06 39.86
CA LEU A 882 29.56 -19.47 39.70
C LEU A 882 28.75 -19.24 40.97
N LYS A 883 27.65 -18.49 40.86
CA LYS A 883 26.75 -18.15 41.98
C LYS A 883 25.45 -18.96 41.97
N THR A 884 24.92 -19.23 40.78
CA THR A 884 23.61 -19.88 40.63
C THR A 884 23.65 -20.98 39.56
N ILE A 885 22.93 -22.07 39.82
CA ILE A 885 22.68 -23.14 38.84
C ILE A 885 21.17 -23.21 38.71
N ASP A 886 20.64 -22.84 37.54
CA ASP A 886 19.20 -22.74 37.31
C ASP A 886 18.58 -24.11 36.98
N HIS A 887 17.26 -24.13 36.81
CA HIS A 887 16.44 -25.32 36.59
C HIS A 887 16.92 -26.17 35.41
N ASP A 888 16.87 -27.50 35.56
CA ASP A 888 17.19 -28.48 34.51
C ASP A 888 18.60 -28.37 33.88
N ALA A 889 19.53 -27.63 34.49
CA ALA A 889 20.83 -27.30 33.89
C ALA A 889 21.68 -28.52 33.46
N PHE A 890 21.57 -29.67 34.15
CA PHE A 890 22.27 -30.92 33.80
C PHE A 890 21.30 -32.09 33.57
N SER A 891 20.04 -31.79 33.27
CA SER A 891 19.02 -32.80 33.03
C SER A 891 19.41 -33.67 31.84
N ALA A 892 19.24 -34.99 31.96
CA ALA A 892 19.63 -35.98 30.96
C ALA A 892 21.12 -35.99 30.54
N THR A 893 22.03 -35.66 31.48
CA THR A 893 23.48 -35.84 31.33
C THR A 893 23.97 -37.16 31.95
N LYS A 894 25.23 -37.54 31.68
CA LYS A 894 25.92 -38.69 32.28
C LYS A 894 26.79 -38.32 33.49
N ILE A 895 26.65 -37.11 34.03
CA ILE A 895 27.47 -36.63 35.15
C ILE A 895 27.25 -37.48 36.39
N GLU A 896 28.22 -38.32 36.76
CA GLU A 896 28.13 -39.15 37.97
C GLU A 896 28.55 -38.40 39.24
N GLU A 897 29.40 -37.39 39.08
CA GLU A 897 30.00 -36.65 40.19
C GLU A 897 29.98 -35.16 39.90
N LEU A 898 29.47 -34.36 40.84
CA LEU A 898 29.43 -32.90 40.73
C LEU A 898 29.97 -32.24 41.99
N HIS A 899 31.02 -31.44 41.82
CA HIS A 899 31.61 -30.60 42.85
C HIS A 899 31.07 -29.18 42.74
N MET A 900 30.26 -28.76 43.71
CA MET A 900 29.74 -27.39 43.74
C MET A 900 30.72 -26.45 44.45
N PRO A 901 31.19 -25.38 43.79
CA PRO A 901 32.10 -24.44 44.42
C PRO A 901 31.37 -23.66 45.53
N SER A 902 32.13 -23.24 46.55
CA SER A 902 31.60 -22.51 47.71
C SER A 902 30.94 -21.17 47.37
N SER A 903 31.14 -20.65 46.15
CA SER A 903 30.49 -19.46 45.62
C SER A 903 29.01 -19.65 45.25
N VAL A 904 28.54 -20.89 45.07
CA VAL A 904 27.14 -21.18 44.70
C VAL A 904 26.23 -20.95 45.89
N THR A 905 25.24 -20.08 45.75
CA THR A 905 24.26 -19.73 46.79
C THR A 905 22.85 -20.22 46.49
N SER A 906 22.53 -20.53 45.23
CA SER A 906 21.21 -21.06 44.85
C SER A 906 21.29 -22.09 43.73
N VAL A 907 20.54 -23.18 43.89
CA VAL A 907 20.35 -24.24 42.89
C VAL A 907 18.86 -24.41 42.63
N GLY A 908 18.45 -24.35 41.36
CA GLY A 908 17.06 -24.51 40.91
C GLY A 908 16.56 -25.95 41.00
N PHE A 909 15.30 -26.17 40.64
CA PHE A 909 14.63 -27.47 40.59
C PHE A 909 15.24 -28.41 39.54
N ASP A 910 15.21 -29.71 39.85
CA ASP A 910 15.37 -30.80 38.87
C ASP A 910 16.67 -30.75 38.03
N ILE A 911 17.78 -30.26 38.58
CA ILE A 911 19.03 -30.05 37.83
C ILE A 911 19.65 -31.34 37.24
N PHE A 912 19.25 -32.52 37.72
CA PHE A 912 19.67 -33.82 37.19
C PHE A 912 18.48 -34.68 36.73
N ARG A 913 17.35 -34.07 36.36
CA ARG A 913 16.16 -34.82 35.94
C ARG A 913 16.50 -35.75 34.77
N GLN A 914 16.17 -37.03 34.91
CA GLN A 914 16.28 -37.97 33.81
C GLN A 914 15.08 -37.81 32.85
N VAL A 915 15.17 -38.38 31.66
CA VAL A 915 14.01 -38.49 30.76
C VAL A 915 13.97 -39.93 30.28
N TYR A 916 12.77 -40.45 30.00
CA TYR A 916 12.49 -41.88 29.82
C TYR A 916 13.48 -42.64 28.90
N ASP A 917 14.10 -41.96 27.93
CA ASP A 917 15.05 -42.54 26.96
C ASP A 917 16.52 -42.61 27.43
N VAL A 918 16.87 -42.07 28.60
CA VAL A 918 18.25 -42.03 29.10
C VAL A 918 18.37 -42.78 30.42
N LYS A 919 18.73 -44.07 30.38
CA LYS A 919 19.03 -44.84 31.60
C LYS A 919 20.43 -44.51 32.12
N LYS A 920 20.52 -43.89 33.29
CA LYS A 920 21.79 -43.73 34.00
C LYS A 920 22.11 -44.98 34.81
N GLU A 921 23.36 -45.46 34.77
CA GLU A 921 23.79 -46.64 35.54
C GLU A 921 23.89 -46.36 37.05
N LYS A 922 24.19 -45.12 37.43
CA LYS A 922 24.34 -44.69 38.83
C LYS A 922 23.75 -43.31 39.06
N ASN A 923 23.08 -43.14 40.19
CA ASN A 923 22.64 -41.83 40.67
C ASN A 923 23.85 -40.94 40.99
N PRO A 924 23.75 -39.61 40.78
CA PRO A 924 24.89 -38.72 40.96
C PRO A 924 25.31 -38.59 42.43
N ILE A 925 26.60 -38.32 42.61
CA ILE A 925 27.23 -37.88 43.84
C ILE A 925 27.37 -36.36 43.76
N VAL A 926 26.86 -35.66 44.76
CA VAL A 926 26.95 -34.20 44.83
C VAL A 926 27.73 -33.80 46.08
N PHE A 927 28.78 -33.01 45.87
CA PHE A 927 29.58 -32.40 46.92
C PHE A 927 29.23 -30.92 47.05
N LEU A 928 28.86 -30.50 48.25
CA LEU A 928 28.61 -29.10 48.61
C LEU A 928 29.73 -28.62 49.53
N ASP A 929 30.76 -28.01 48.93
CA ASP A 929 31.93 -27.53 49.67
C ASP A 929 31.62 -26.26 50.47
N GLY A 930 32.10 -26.21 51.72
CA GLY A 930 32.00 -25.05 52.61
C GLY A 930 33.06 -23.97 52.33
N GLY A 931 32.68 -22.71 52.48
CA GLY A 931 33.59 -21.54 52.47
C GLY A 931 33.51 -20.76 53.79
N GLU A 932 34.48 -19.88 54.08
CA GLU A 932 34.62 -19.16 55.37
C GLU A 932 33.41 -18.33 55.83
N LYS A 933 32.42 -18.10 54.95
CA LYS A 933 31.19 -17.38 55.25
C LYS A 933 30.04 -18.38 55.32
N ASN A 934 29.43 -18.52 56.50
CA ASN A 934 28.24 -19.34 56.79
C ASN A 934 26.96 -18.83 56.07
N GLU A 935 27.03 -18.49 54.79
CA GLU A 935 25.82 -18.19 54.00
C GLU A 935 25.17 -19.51 53.58
N PRO A 936 23.89 -19.74 53.93
CA PRO A 936 23.22 -20.99 53.61
C PRO A 936 22.97 -21.12 52.11
N VAL A 937 23.21 -22.31 51.55
CA VAL A 937 22.82 -22.60 50.15
C VAL A 937 21.32 -22.88 50.10
N LEU A 938 20.63 -22.25 49.15
CA LEU A 938 19.23 -22.57 48.86
C LEU A 938 19.14 -23.62 47.75
N LEU A 939 18.76 -24.84 48.10
CA LEU A 939 18.47 -25.93 47.16
C LEU A 939 16.96 -26.03 46.99
N LYS A 940 16.44 -25.59 45.85
CA LYS A 940 15.00 -25.63 45.56
C LYS A 940 14.70 -26.90 44.77
N ARG A 941 13.98 -27.88 45.34
CA ARG A 941 13.65 -29.21 44.72
C ARG A 941 14.71 -29.75 43.74
N SER A 942 16.00 -29.54 44.03
CA SER A 942 17.05 -29.56 42.99
C SER A 942 17.35 -30.95 42.44
N PHE A 943 16.92 -32.00 43.14
CA PHE A 943 17.23 -33.39 42.82
C PHE A 943 15.97 -34.24 42.61
N GLU A 944 14.81 -33.62 42.42
CA GLU A 944 13.54 -34.31 42.30
C GLU A 944 13.27 -34.80 40.86
N TYR A 945 12.44 -35.84 40.76
CA TYR A 945 12.03 -36.44 39.51
C TYR A 945 10.49 -36.48 39.42
N TYR A 946 9.94 -35.91 38.34
CA TYR A 946 8.49 -35.66 38.22
C TYR A 946 7.63 -36.89 37.85
N SER A 947 8.18 -38.11 37.80
CA SER A 947 7.35 -39.30 37.53
C SER A 947 7.75 -40.53 38.35
N SER A 948 6.79 -41.04 39.10
CA SER A 948 6.78 -42.25 39.94
C SER A 948 7.88 -43.30 39.69
N ALA A 949 8.99 -43.21 40.45
CA ALA A 949 9.65 -44.30 41.20
C ALA A 949 11.06 -43.83 41.63
N THR A 950 11.21 -43.56 42.94
CA THR A 950 12.46 -43.33 43.70
C THR A 950 13.35 -42.15 43.25
N ASN A 951 13.09 -40.96 43.81
CA ASN A 951 13.93 -39.76 43.76
C ASN A 951 15.23 -39.95 44.55
N SER A 952 16.24 -40.67 44.03
CA SER A 952 17.45 -40.99 44.80
C SER A 952 18.71 -40.28 44.31
N LEU A 953 19.36 -39.50 45.17
CA LEU A 953 20.79 -39.21 45.05
C LEU A 953 21.60 -40.40 45.59
N ARG A 954 22.74 -40.74 44.98
CA ARG A 954 23.62 -41.78 45.57
C ARG A 954 24.28 -41.25 46.84
N LYS A 955 24.75 -40.01 46.80
CA LYS A 955 25.39 -39.38 47.95
C LYS A 955 25.19 -37.87 47.88
N LEU A 956 24.75 -37.30 48.99
CA LEU A 956 24.77 -35.87 49.22
C LEU A 956 25.77 -35.61 50.36
N ASP A 957 26.91 -35.02 50.01
CA ASP A 957 27.97 -34.67 50.96
C ASP A 957 27.94 -33.17 51.19
N VAL A 958 27.58 -32.76 52.41
CA VAL A 958 27.31 -31.37 52.77
C VAL A 958 28.27 -30.94 53.85
N ASN A 959 29.02 -29.86 53.58
CA ASN A 959 29.95 -29.26 54.54
C ASN A 959 29.71 -27.76 54.79
N ARG A 960 28.46 -27.30 54.65
CA ARG A 960 28.01 -25.94 54.97
C ARG A 960 26.51 -25.89 55.23
N ASP A 961 26.06 -24.89 55.98
CA ASP A 961 24.63 -24.62 56.22
C ASP A 961 23.87 -24.61 54.89
N PHE A 962 22.72 -25.27 54.84
CA PHE A 962 21.88 -25.22 53.65
C PHE A 962 20.41 -25.39 54.00
N THR A 963 19.59 -24.82 53.11
CA THR A 963 18.15 -24.87 53.17
C THR A 963 17.66 -25.65 51.95
N TYR A 964 16.97 -26.75 52.17
CA TYR A 964 16.24 -27.45 51.13
C TYR A 964 14.79 -26.97 51.12
N ASP A 965 14.39 -26.33 50.03
CA ASP A 965 13.07 -25.74 49.88
C ASP A 965 12.20 -26.59 48.96
N PHE A 966 11.17 -27.19 49.55
CA PHE A 966 10.09 -27.91 48.87
C PHE A 966 8.91 -26.99 48.52
N THR A 967 8.96 -25.70 48.85
CA THR A 967 7.86 -24.79 48.52
C THR A 967 7.81 -24.53 47.02
N ASP A 968 6.64 -24.80 46.44
CA ASP A 968 6.33 -24.58 45.04
C ASP A 968 4.86 -24.15 44.94
N ASP A 969 4.54 -23.23 44.02
CA ASP A 969 3.23 -22.54 43.93
C ASP A 969 2.07 -23.48 43.49
N TYR A 970 2.35 -24.75 43.16
CA TYR A 970 1.40 -25.63 42.45
C TYR A 970 1.37 -27.11 42.87
N SER A 971 1.85 -27.53 44.06
CA SER A 971 1.72 -28.95 44.47
C SER A 971 1.14 -29.17 45.87
N VAL A 972 0.11 -30.02 45.95
CA VAL A 972 -0.71 -30.30 47.16
C VAL A 972 -0.35 -31.65 47.83
N ASN A 973 0.69 -32.35 47.36
CA ASN A 973 1.03 -33.73 47.77
C ASN A 973 2.37 -33.81 48.53
N GLU A 974 2.55 -34.85 49.36
CA GLU A 974 3.79 -35.09 50.12
C GLU A 974 5.02 -35.24 49.20
N GLN A 975 6.07 -34.45 49.44
CA GLN A 975 7.33 -34.51 48.69
C GLN A 975 8.45 -35.18 49.52
N LYS A 976 9.14 -36.15 48.90
CA LYS A 976 10.21 -36.93 49.54
C LYS A 976 11.46 -36.95 48.65
N LEU A 977 12.59 -36.53 49.20
CA LEU A 977 13.91 -36.70 48.57
C LEU A 977 14.58 -37.93 49.17
N TYR A 978 14.85 -38.95 48.36
CA TYR A 978 15.65 -40.10 48.79
C TYR A 978 17.12 -39.81 48.55
N VAL A 979 17.98 -40.17 49.50
CA VAL A 979 19.43 -40.07 49.33
C VAL A 979 20.01 -41.37 49.86
N ASP A 980 20.86 -42.07 49.11
CA ASP A 980 21.40 -43.34 49.62
C ASP A 980 22.30 -43.10 50.83
N SER A 981 23.19 -42.11 50.72
CA SER A 981 24.05 -41.63 51.81
C SER A 981 23.96 -40.12 51.98
N LEU A 982 23.46 -39.66 53.13
CA LEU A 982 23.48 -38.25 53.51
C LEU A 982 24.61 -38.02 54.52
N ILE A 983 25.59 -37.19 54.17
CA ILE A 983 26.68 -36.83 55.08
C ILE A 983 26.59 -35.34 55.37
N LEU A 984 26.42 -35.01 56.65
CA LEU A 984 26.36 -33.65 57.14
C LEU A 984 27.58 -33.40 58.02
N ARG A 985 28.49 -32.56 57.56
CA ARG A 985 29.73 -32.19 58.26
C ARG A 985 29.70 -30.72 58.61
N ASP A 986 29.99 -30.42 59.87
CA ASP A 986 30.27 -29.06 60.36
C ASP A 986 29.19 -28.01 60.01
N ILE A 987 27.93 -28.46 59.92
CA ILE A 987 26.78 -27.59 59.69
C ILE A 987 26.10 -27.22 61.01
N ARG A 988 25.59 -25.99 61.09
CA ARG A 988 24.83 -25.44 62.21
C ARG A 988 23.32 -25.48 61.96
N GLU A 989 22.91 -25.28 60.71
CA GLU A 989 21.52 -25.26 60.29
C GLU A 989 21.30 -26.19 59.09
N PHE A 990 20.42 -27.18 59.31
CA PHE A 990 19.84 -28.00 58.27
C PHE A 990 18.35 -27.68 58.21
N LYS A 991 17.96 -26.84 57.25
CA LYS A 991 16.58 -26.36 57.19
C LYS A 991 15.83 -26.99 56.02
N ILE A 992 14.69 -27.61 56.31
CA ILE A 992 13.71 -27.99 55.30
C ILE A 992 12.58 -26.95 55.34
N ILE A 993 12.27 -26.33 54.20
CA ILE A 993 11.13 -25.41 54.07
C ILE A 993 10.07 -26.11 53.22
N GLY A 994 8.84 -26.26 53.73
CA GLY A 994 7.77 -27.00 53.04
C GLY A 994 6.60 -27.39 53.95
N ASN A 995 5.64 -28.16 53.44
CA ASN A 995 4.54 -28.72 54.24
C ASN A 995 5.10 -29.74 55.27
N LYS A 996 4.46 -29.89 56.45
CA LYS A 996 4.94 -30.74 57.57
C LYS A 996 5.14 -32.22 57.23
N ASN A 997 4.65 -32.68 56.08
CA ASN A 997 4.78 -34.06 55.63
C ASN A 997 5.94 -34.26 54.63
N ASN A 998 6.66 -33.20 54.24
CA ASN A 998 7.81 -33.30 53.34
C ASN A 998 9.05 -33.73 54.13
N SER A 999 9.83 -34.67 53.58
CA SER A 999 10.97 -35.24 54.32
C SER A 999 12.12 -35.64 53.41
N ILE A 1000 13.33 -35.49 53.90
CA ILE A 1000 14.50 -36.14 53.31
C ILE A 1000 14.61 -37.55 53.92
N ILE A 1001 14.68 -38.56 53.05
CA ILE A 1001 14.67 -39.97 53.41
C ILE A 1001 16.01 -40.59 53.02
N PRO A 1002 16.97 -40.65 53.94
CA PRO A 1002 18.20 -41.38 53.72
C PRO A 1002 17.89 -42.89 53.72
N SER A 1003 18.33 -43.62 52.69
CA SER A 1003 17.98 -45.03 52.50
C SER A 1003 18.92 -45.99 53.25
N THR A 1004 20.18 -45.59 53.52
CA THR A 1004 21.16 -46.47 54.17
C THR A 1004 21.92 -45.85 55.35
N THR A 1005 22.41 -44.61 55.26
CA THR A 1005 23.28 -44.03 56.30
C THR A 1005 23.08 -42.53 56.46
N ILE A 1006 22.92 -42.10 57.71
CA ILE A 1006 23.09 -40.71 58.15
C ILE A 1006 24.32 -40.66 59.06
N CYS A 1007 25.25 -39.76 58.80
CA CYS A 1007 26.33 -39.43 59.72
C CYS A 1007 26.21 -37.97 60.15
N LEU A 1008 26.09 -37.74 61.47
CA LEU A 1008 26.01 -36.42 62.09
C LEU A 1008 27.29 -36.17 62.90
N SER A 1009 28.02 -35.08 62.63
CA SER A 1009 29.24 -34.74 63.37
C SER A 1009 29.07 -33.76 64.54
N HIS A 1010 27.91 -33.09 64.67
CA HIS A 1010 27.67 -32.00 65.64
C HIS A 1010 26.18 -31.90 66.06
N ASP A 1011 25.87 -31.11 67.10
CA ASP A 1011 24.51 -30.81 67.56
C ASP A 1011 23.71 -30.01 66.52
N LEU A 1012 22.58 -30.55 66.07
CA LEU A 1012 21.62 -29.83 65.23
C LEU A 1012 20.66 -29.03 66.12
N THR A 1013 20.63 -27.71 65.94
CA THR A 1013 19.77 -26.81 66.73
C THR A 1013 18.29 -26.91 66.35
N SER A 1014 17.99 -27.37 65.13
CA SER A 1014 16.64 -27.71 64.66
C SER A 1014 16.76 -28.74 63.53
N CYS A 1015 15.82 -29.68 63.48
CA CYS A 1015 15.79 -30.74 62.49
C CYS A 1015 14.32 -31.12 62.25
N ASP A 1016 13.66 -30.38 61.37
CA ASP A 1016 12.24 -30.58 61.09
C ASP A 1016 12.05 -31.64 59.98
N CYS A 1017 11.15 -32.60 60.23
CA CYS A 1017 10.58 -33.52 59.22
C CYS A 1017 11.55 -34.57 58.63
N TRP A 1018 12.30 -35.29 59.47
CA TRP A 1018 13.15 -36.41 59.04
C TRP A 1018 12.45 -37.76 59.19
N LYS A 1019 12.56 -38.65 58.20
CA LYS A 1019 12.01 -40.02 58.28
C LYS A 1019 12.97 -41.03 57.65
N PRO A 1020 13.90 -41.66 58.41
CA PRO A 1020 14.77 -42.70 57.86
C PRO A 1020 13.95 -43.95 57.49
N ALA A 1021 14.07 -44.44 56.25
CA ALA A 1021 13.24 -45.55 55.75
C ALA A 1021 13.65 -46.94 56.28
N SER A 1022 14.85 -47.09 56.85
CA SER A 1022 15.40 -48.39 57.32
C SER A 1022 15.90 -48.36 58.77
N GLY A 1023 15.55 -47.32 59.55
CA GLY A 1023 15.67 -47.30 61.01
C GLY A 1023 17.07 -47.14 61.61
N LYS A 1024 18.13 -46.83 60.84
CA LYS A 1024 19.50 -46.65 61.40
C LYS A 1024 20.04 -45.24 61.20
N VAL A 1025 19.98 -44.43 62.26
CA VAL A 1025 20.68 -43.14 62.37
C VAL A 1025 21.92 -43.34 63.22
N PHE A 1026 23.11 -43.03 62.69
CA PHE A 1026 24.34 -43.07 63.47
C PHE A 1026 24.63 -41.66 64.00
N VAL A 1027 24.39 -41.48 65.29
CA VAL A 1027 24.70 -40.22 66.00
C VAL A 1027 26.01 -40.42 66.76
N LEU A 1028 26.98 -39.52 66.58
CA LEU A 1028 28.21 -39.57 67.36
C LEU A 1028 27.91 -39.25 68.84
N PRO A 1029 28.58 -39.93 69.79
CA PRO A 1029 28.30 -39.80 71.22
C PRO A 1029 28.57 -38.36 71.72
N GLY A 1030 27.53 -37.73 72.29
CA GLY A 1030 27.54 -36.33 72.74
C GLY A 1030 26.56 -35.43 71.99
N SER A 1031 26.01 -35.89 70.86
CA SER A 1031 25.03 -35.14 70.07
C SER A 1031 23.59 -35.57 70.34
N GLN A 1032 22.64 -34.64 70.48
CA GLN A 1032 21.22 -34.94 70.75
C GLN A 1032 20.27 -34.53 69.61
N LEU A 1033 19.22 -35.34 69.39
CA LEU A 1033 18.08 -35.02 68.51
C LEU A 1033 16.93 -34.36 69.33
N PRO A 1034 16.06 -33.52 68.72
CA PRO A 1034 14.92 -32.88 69.41
C PRO A 1034 13.87 -33.87 69.98
N LYS A 1035 13.20 -33.49 71.09
CA LYS A 1035 12.50 -34.37 72.06
C LYS A 1035 11.20 -35.10 71.64
N ASP A 1036 10.68 -34.96 70.42
CA ASP A 1036 9.30 -35.38 70.09
C ASP A 1036 9.17 -36.43 68.95
N GLU A 1037 10.20 -37.22 68.65
CA GLU A 1037 10.10 -38.27 67.61
C GLU A 1037 10.34 -39.71 68.13
N THR A 1038 9.41 -40.61 67.84
CA THR A 1038 9.53 -42.06 68.08
C THR A 1038 10.28 -42.74 66.92
N THR A 1039 11.61 -42.69 66.96
CA THR A 1039 12.48 -43.40 66.01
C THR A 1039 13.46 -44.26 66.81
N GLU A 1040 13.67 -45.53 66.43
CA GLU A 1040 14.67 -46.39 67.07
C GLU A 1040 16.06 -45.79 66.89
N MET A 1041 16.61 -45.20 67.95
CA MET A 1041 17.94 -44.61 67.98
C MET A 1041 18.97 -45.65 68.39
N TYR A 1042 19.99 -45.84 67.57
CA TYR A 1042 21.16 -46.62 67.94
C TYR A 1042 22.24 -45.67 68.43
N THR A 1043 22.34 -45.51 69.74
CA THR A 1043 23.44 -44.76 70.35
C THR A 1043 24.71 -45.53 70.12
N VAL A 1044 25.61 -44.93 69.35
CA VAL A 1044 26.94 -45.48 69.14
C VAL A 1044 27.75 -45.16 70.39
N ASN A 1045 27.80 -46.07 71.36
CA ASN A 1045 28.67 -45.89 72.52
C ASN A 1045 30.11 -45.86 72.03
N LYS A 1046 30.78 -44.72 72.26
CA LYS A 1046 32.19 -44.55 71.99
C LYS A 1046 32.93 -45.66 72.75
N LEU A 1047 33.55 -46.60 72.03
CA LEU A 1047 34.79 -47.14 72.56
C LEU A 1047 35.73 -45.96 72.61
N ALA A 1048 36.15 -45.60 73.83
CA ALA A 1048 37.16 -44.59 74.03
C ALA A 1048 38.37 -44.98 73.19
N TYR A 1049 38.62 -44.24 72.12
CA TYR A 1049 39.95 -44.16 71.55
C TYR A 1049 40.24 -42.74 71.10
N GLU A 1050 41.41 -42.33 71.54
CA GLU A 1050 42.05 -41.04 71.35
C GLU A 1050 42.28 -40.76 69.87
N GLN A 1051 42.27 -39.47 69.54
CA GLN A 1051 42.50 -38.90 68.21
C GLN A 1051 43.62 -39.63 67.42
N PRO A 1052 43.40 -39.97 66.14
CA PRO A 1052 44.48 -39.92 65.17
C PRO A 1052 44.74 -38.44 64.84
N SER A 1053 45.99 -38.03 65.03
CA SER A 1053 46.56 -36.72 64.71
C SER A 1053 46.22 -36.23 63.29
N ASP A 1054 45.93 -34.93 63.19
CA ASP A 1054 45.69 -34.10 62.00
C ASP A 1054 46.03 -34.68 60.61
N GLY A 1055 45.01 -34.69 59.74
CA GLY A 1055 45.14 -34.83 58.29
C GLY A 1055 44.58 -36.15 57.76
N ASP A 1056 43.50 -36.06 56.98
CA ASP A 1056 42.87 -37.14 56.20
C ASP A 1056 41.96 -38.11 56.97
N VAL A 1057 40.75 -37.62 57.24
CA VAL A 1057 39.54 -38.46 57.35
C VAL A 1057 38.54 -37.92 56.36
N LEU A 1058 38.14 -38.71 55.35
CA LEU A 1058 36.77 -38.74 54.85
C LEU A 1058 36.40 -40.17 54.47
N PHE A 1059 35.64 -40.79 55.38
CA PHE A 1059 35.14 -42.15 55.39
C PHE A 1059 34.33 -42.53 54.12
N ASP A 1060 34.84 -43.56 53.44
CA ASP A 1060 34.05 -44.54 52.70
C ASP A 1060 33.52 -45.59 53.70
N GLY A 1061 32.29 -46.05 53.50
CA GLY A 1061 31.77 -47.33 54.02
C GLY A 1061 31.64 -47.53 55.54
N VAL A 1062 30.39 -47.49 56.01
CA VAL A 1062 29.90 -47.95 57.33
C VAL A 1062 29.99 -49.48 57.54
N ASN A 1063 30.96 -50.16 56.92
CA ASN A 1063 31.10 -51.62 57.04
C ASN A 1063 32.19 -52.11 58.00
N ASN A 1064 32.95 -51.24 58.69
CA ASN A 1064 34.06 -51.68 59.55
C ASN A 1064 34.29 -50.84 60.82
N MET A 1065 33.24 -50.60 61.61
CA MET A 1065 33.41 -50.24 63.04
C MET A 1065 32.62 -51.21 63.93
N PRO A 1066 33.28 -51.85 64.92
CA PRO A 1066 32.63 -52.79 65.82
C PRO A 1066 31.89 -51.99 66.90
N PHE A 1067 30.66 -51.60 66.59
CA PHE A 1067 29.77 -51.07 67.61
C PHE A 1067 28.99 -52.23 68.22
N GLU A 1068 29.04 -52.35 69.55
CA GLU A 1068 28.12 -53.22 70.28
C GLU A 1068 26.76 -52.52 70.29
N ILE A 1069 25.83 -53.04 69.51
CA ILE A 1069 24.47 -52.50 69.41
C ILE A 1069 23.62 -53.20 70.46
N THR A 1070 23.28 -52.52 71.55
CA THR A 1070 22.32 -53.05 72.54
C THR A 1070 20.93 -52.50 72.22
N PRO A 1071 19.92 -53.34 71.92
CA PRO A 1071 18.55 -52.86 71.77
C PRO A 1071 17.97 -52.51 73.16
N VAL A 1072 17.43 -51.30 73.30
CA VAL A 1072 16.70 -50.86 74.50
C VAL A 1072 15.25 -50.60 74.08
N PHE A 1073 14.28 -51.29 74.68
CA PHE A 1073 12.86 -51.08 74.41
C PHE A 1073 12.22 -50.25 75.51
N TYR A 1074 11.53 -49.18 75.13
CA TYR A 1074 10.76 -48.32 76.03
C TYR A 1074 9.27 -48.53 75.76
N GLN A 1075 8.51 -48.93 76.79
CA GLN A 1075 7.06 -48.89 76.78
C GLN A 1075 6.60 -47.97 77.91
N ASP A 1076 5.81 -46.94 77.60
CA ASP A 1076 5.40 -45.87 78.52
C ASP A 1076 6.56 -45.22 79.31
N ASN A 1077 7.69 -44.98 78.62
CA ASN A 1077 8.90 -44.37 79.17
C ASN A 1077 9.53 -45.11 80.37
N GLN A 1078 9.29 -46.41 80.53
CA GLN A 1078 10.11 -47.29 81.39
C GLN A 1078 10.61 -48.53 80.65
N GLU A 1079 11.84 -48.92 80.98
CA GLU A 1079 12.59 -50.00 80.35
C GLU A 1079 12.09 -51.37 80.87
N VAL A 1080 11.68 -52.29 79.99
CA VAL A 1080 11.20 -53.63 80.38
C VAL A 1080 12.15 -54.71 79.86
N THR A 1081 12.66 -55.55 80.77
CA THR A 1081 13.58 -56.66 80.47
C THR A 1081 12.87 -58.01 80.53
N LEU A 1082 12.95 -58.84 79.48
CA LEU A 1082 12.49 -60.24 79.49
C LEU A 1082 13.68 -61.20 79.74
N LYS A 1083 13.51 -62.13 80.69
CA LYS A 1083 14.49 -63.14 81.14
C LYS A 1083 14.11 -64.56 80.67
N GLU A 1084 15.01 -65.14 79.86
CA GLU A 1084 15.44 -66.56 79.66
C GLU A 1084 14.43 -67.73 79.50
N VAL A 1085 14.53 -68.46 78.37
CA VAL A 1085 14.93 -69.90 78.17
C VAL A 1085 14.97 -70.11 76.63
N GLY A 1086 15.96 -70.71 75.95
CA GLY A 1086 17.21 -71.36 76.32
C GLY A 1086 18.00 -71.71 75.04
N ASP A 1087 19.34 -71.75 75.19
CA ASP A 1087 20.41 -72.44 74.46
C ASP A 1087 20.24 -72.82 72.97
N TYR A 1088 21.05 -72.20 72.10
CA TYR A 1088 22.18 -72.89 71.45
C TYR A 1088 23.14 -71.90 70.74
N ASP A 1089 24.38 -71.94 71.22
CA ASP A 1089 25.68 -71.76 70.55
C ASP A 1089 25.99 -70.53 69.68
N LEU A 1090 26.75 -69.62 70.30
CA LEU A 1090 27.73 -68.74 69.67
C LEU A 1090 28.94 -69.57 69.19
N SER A 1091 29.15 -69.66 67.89
CA SER A 1091 30.52 -69.63 67.36
C SER A 1091 30.56 -69.00 65.97
N MET A 1092 30.93 -67.71 65.96
CA MET A 1092 31.55 -67.08 64.80
C MET A 1092 32.84 -67.82 64.47
N LYS A 1093 32.86 -68.49 63.32
CA LYS A 1093 34.10 -68.82 62.64
C LYS A 1093 34.60 -67.55 61.94
N ILE A 1094 35.64 -66.96 62.52
CA ILE A 1094 36.54 -66.10 61.75
C ILE A 1094 37.37 -67.02 60.85
N SER A 1095 37.11 -66.93 59.55
CA SER A 1095 38.07 -67.23 58.48
C SER A 1095 37.90 -66.11 57.47
N GLY A 1096 38.84 -65.19 57.29
CA GLY A 1096 40.22 -65.48 56.97
C GLY A 1096 40.47 -65.02 55.54
N THR A 1097 40.70 -63.71 55.41
CA THR A 1097 41.68 -63.05 54.54
C THR A 1097 41.87 -63.54 53.09
N SER A 1098 41.66 -62.62 52.12
CA SER A 1098 42.83 -61.96 51.52
C SER A 1098 42.47 -60.54 51.05
N PHE A 1099 43.21 -59.60 51.64
CA PHE A 1099 43.37 -58.21 51.28
C PHE A 1099 44.74 -58.07 50.57
N ASP A 1100 45.04 -56.86 50.15
CA ASP A 1100 46.25 -56.35 49.46
C ASP A 1100 46.05 -56.25 47.94
N GLY A 1101 45.95 -55.07 47.32
CA GLY A 1101 46.41 -53.75 47.73
C GLY A 1101 47.48 -53.29 46.73
N ILE A 1102 47.16 -52.28 45.92
CA ILE A 1102 48.15 -51.49 45.18
C ILE A 1102 47.81 -50.01 45.36
N TYR A 1103 48.71 -49.30 46.03
CA TYR A 1103 48.78 -47.84 46.11
C TYR A 1103 49.42 -47.23 44.85
N PRO A 1104 49.25 -45.92 44.62
CA PRO A 1104 49.75 -45.21 43.45
C PRO A 1104 51.21 -44.79 43.64
N THR A 1105 52.00 -44.80 42.56
CA THR A 1105 53.13 -43.89 42.27
C THR A 1105 53.75 -44.28 40.92
N GLY A 1106 54.33 -43.30 40.21
CA GLY A 1106 55.01 -43.52 38.94
C GLY A 1106 56.11 -44.58 38.99
N LEU A 1107 56.34 -45.21 37.84
CA LEU A 1107 57.18 -46.39 37.58
C LEU A 1107 56.68 -47.70 38.21
N LYS A 1108 56.15 -48.59 37.35
CA LYS A 1108 56.59 -49.99 37.34
C LYS A 1108 56.22 -50.67 36.02
N VAL A 1109 57.27 -51.17 35.38
CA VAL A 1109 57.20 -52.28 34.42
C VAL A 1109 56.41 -53.42 35.07
N SER A 1110 55.46 -54.02 34.35
CA SER A 1110 55.04 -55.38 34.64
C SER A 1110 55.42 -56.28 33.46
N VAL A 1111 56.27 -57.24 33.79
CA VAL A 1111 56.60 -58.40 32.98
C VAL A 1111 55.29 -59.11 32.63
N SER A 1112 55.08 -59.30 31.33
CA SER A 1112 54.17 -60.32 30.82
C SER A 1112 54.57 -61.67 31.39
N THR A 1113 53.57 -62.44 31.84
CA THR A 1113 53.68 -63.89 31.83
C THR A 1113 54.29 -64.35 30.51
N ALA A 1114 55.25 -65.27 30.63
CA ALA A 1114 56.03 -65.79 29.54
C ALA A 1114 55.18 -66.12 28.31
N SER A 1115 55.37 -65.38 27.21
CA SER A 1115 56.06 -65.91 26.04
C SER A 1115 55.95 -64.92 24.87
N GLY A 1116 57.10 -64.59 24.28
CA GLY A 1116 57.16 -64.24 22.86
C GLY A 1116 57.08 -62.76 22.50
N ILE A 1117 58.15 -62.04 22.82
CA ILE A 1117 58.92 -61.16 21.92
C ILE A 1117 58.25 -60.81 20.58
N GLY A 1118 58.18 -59.51 20.25
CA GLY A 1118 58.04 -59.10 18.87
C GLY A 1118 57.94 -57.59 18.68
N ASN A 1119 59.08 -56.98 18.34
CA ASN A 1119 59.27 -55.62 17.84
C ASN A 1119 58.21 -55.11 16.83
N ILE A 1120 58.25 -53.80 16.56
CA ILE A 1120 58.25 -53.11 15.23
C ILE A 1120 57.35 -51.86 15.30
N THR A 1121 57.60 -50.69 14.71
CA THR A 1121 58.74 -49.93 14.14
C THR A 1121 58.16 -48.54 13.81
N VAL A 1122 58.98 -47.50 13.84
CA VAL A 1122 58.66 -46.13 13.37
C VAL A 1122 58.90 -46.03 11.86
N ASP A 1123 58.06 -45.32 11.12
CA ASP A 1123 58.41 -44.82 9.79
C ASP A 1123 58.18 -43.31 9.67
N GLU A 1124 59.13 -42.65 9.00
CA GLU A 1124 59.30 -41.19 8.89
C GLU A 1124 59.25 -40.75 7.41
N HIS A 1125 58.75 -39.52 7.20
CA HIS A 1125 58.97 -38.59 6.08
C HIS A 1125 58.10 -38.60 4.79
N LYS A 1126 57.39 -37.47 4.60
CA LYS A 1126 57.79 -36.36 3.68
C LYS A 1126 57.07 -35.05 4.00
N SER A 1127 57.82 -33.96 4.20
CA SER A 1127 57.35 -32.57 4.15
C SER A 1127 58.44 -31.67 3.54
N ASN A 1128 58.08 -30.81 2.58
CA ASN A 1128 58.93 -29.75 2.02
C ASN A 1128 58.35 -28.37 2.37
N CYS A 1129 59.08 -27.57 3.14
CA CYS A 1129 58.94 -26.11 3.26
C CYS A 1129 60.35 -25.47 3.36
N PRO A 1130 60.65 -24.31 2.76
CA PRO A 1130 61.97 -23.66 2.85
C PRO A 1130 62.20 -22.96 4.20
N ILE A 1131 63.45 -22.94 4.67
CA ILE A 1131 63.90 -22.37 5.94
C ILE A 1131 64.63 -21.03 5.70
N TYR A 1132 64.37 -20.04 6.56
CA TYR A 1132 65.06 -18.73 6.61
C TYR A 1132 65.97 -18.70 7.85
N ASN A 1133 67.10 -17.99 7.80
CA ASN A 1133 67.95 -17.85 9.00
C ASN A 1133 67.43 -16.74 9.95
N LEU A 1134 68.04 -16.63 11.14
CA LEU A 1134 67.61 -15.71 12.22
C LEU A 1134 67.68 -14.21 11.88
N ASN A 1135 68.15 -13.83 10.69
CA ASN A 1135 68.08 -12.46 10.18
C ASN A 1135 67.09 -12.29 9.02
N GLY A 1136 66.21 -13.27 8.76
CA GLY A 1136 65.12 -13.14 7.78
C GLY A 1136 65.53 -13.18 6.31
N GLN A 1137 66.77 -13.55 5.98
CA GLN A 1137 67.16 -13.80 4.59
C GLN A 1137 66.94 -15.27 4.21
N ARG A 1138 66.34 -15.45 3.02
CA ARG A 1138 66.23 -16.74 2.33
C ARG A 1138 67.63 -17.13 1.85
N VAL A 1139 68.17 -18.23 2.37
CA VAL A 1139 69.43 -18.80 1.86
C VAL A 1139 69.06 -19.66 0.66
N ASP A 1140 69.52 -19.25 -0.53
CA ASP A 1140 69.23 -19.98 -1.76
C ASP A 1140 70.25 -21.10 -2.00
N GLU A 1141 69.68 -22.21 -2.46
CA GLU A 1141 70.20 -23.44 -3.07
C GLU A 1141 71.64 -23.96 -2.86
N SER A 1142 71.67 -25.30 -2.83
CA SER A 1142 72.78 -26.20 -3.16
C SER A 1142 73.84 -26.46 -2.08
N TYR A 1143 73.75 -27.61 -1.40
CA TYR A 1143 74.70 -28.74 -1.49
C TYR A 1143 74.36 -29.86 -0.49
N LYS A 1144 74.75 -31.08 -0.87
CA LYS A 1144 74.53 -32.38 -0.19
C LYS A 1144 75.18 -32.47 1.21
N GLY A 1145 74.50 -33.12 2.16
CA GLY A 1145 75.10 -34.05 3.14
C GLY A 1145 75.24 -33.66 4.63
N ILE A 1146 74.64 -34.50 5.52
CA ILE A 1146 75.21 -35.09 6.77
C ILE A 1146 75.28 -34.26 8.12
N ILE A 1147 74.58 -34.80 9.16
CA ILE A 1147 74.82 -34.93 10.65
C ILE A 1147 74.67 -33.77 11.69
N ILE A 1148 73.68 -33.95 12.60
CA ILE A 1148 73.58 -33.84 14.10
C ILE A 1148 74.25 -32.67 14.89
N GLN A 1149 73.51 -31.90 15.74
CA GLN A 1149 73.48 -31.99 17.23
C GLN A 1149 72.68 -30.86 17.96
N LYS A 1150 72.28 -31.20 19.19
CA LYS A 1150 71.34 -30.65 20.20
C LYS A 1150 71.85 -29.39 20.97
N GLY A 1151 70.94 -28.49 21.39
CA GLY A 1151 71.01 -27.88 22.74
C GLY A 1151 70.78 -26.37 22.96
N LYS A 1152 69.79 -26.07 23.82
CA LYS A 1152 69.73 -25.08 24.94
C LYS A 1152 69.81 -23.54 24.73
N LYS A 1153 68.73 -22.90 25.24
CA LYS A 1153 68.59 -21.76 26.20
C LYS A 1153 69.17 -20.36 25.89
N ARG A 1154 68.27 -19.37 26.10
CA ARG A 1154 68.43 -17.95 26.52
C ARG A 1154 69.21 -17.09 25.52
N ILE A 1155 68.78 -15.88 25.16
CA ILE A 1155 68.48 -14.68 25.96
C ILE A 1155 67.52 -13.80 25.13
N ALA A 1156 66.71 -13.00 25.84
CA ALA A 1156 65.93 -11.81 25.45
C ALA A 1156 66.05 -11.33 23.98
N LYS A 1157 64.94 -11.05 23.29
CA LYS A 1157 63.82 -10.19 23.69
C LYS A 1157 62.46 -10.83 23.40
#